data_AF-A0A8I1NH36-F1
#
_entry.id   AF-A0A8I1NH36-F1
#
_cell.length_a   1.000
_cell.length_b   1.000
_cell.length_c   1.000
_cell.angle_alpha   90.00
_cell.angle_beta   90.00
_cell.angle_gamma   90.00
#
_symmetry.space_group_name_H-M   'P 1'
#
loop_
_entity.id
_entity.type
_entity.pdbx_description
1 polymer ?
#
loop_
_entity_poly.entity_id
_entity_poly.type
_entity_poly.pdbx_seq_one_letter_code
_entity_poly.pdbx_strand_id
1 'polypeptide(L)'
;MIAAFLPPYPFRGLPAPYLWVFYRLVHSIGEPMAFLLSSDYLETPASLEARGLPELDLARQRALGYVTPDAESIERHSYRLMDKGLMAALLPRYGGNPLAFFRAFLEEEIAELREEIEAHLRSLPVVPEVILSWTNCPSLSAAAQACGIRVAHLEMGPLREPLYRSTAYFDFCGVNGKTEAGARYAMLDQDELPHDLTLEEVRRSMCLHDVVPDRSQQHSGVGVVFQVEDDSNLLCFGNGFDNTALLARALYEVGSGDILVRTHPGSRFELTDQAVAIDTSPNSAAFVQRCARVLTINSSVGLEALLFDVPVEAFGDSSYAFIVDATDGRERLKRLMFYLFGYLVPFDEVFDADYIRFRLGNPSEQEIMARHVQHHARSPAPMINGSDAVRSFVRDSGLVSTLVQQHRRTSAAQHAVSKLYYRAEGEAFSEERVIACVAAREGEGRLARFRLPTGVRPVALRFDPASVGGTYVFTSSSWGSVGADEVLSPNRPLARLSDLGRRVIGCGERLFSEFGDVPITVLASGDDPFLELAVGDLFADVEAGGTRSGAFEVGFHTSDGQRESIFGIADLRDRLNRLGDRLGCIGIHDVSGLMASIEQVLAWIDGSSSPNEPAWQDMKNDLLTVLSSLRRPLQTAMNAPDKSGAEGEMTK
;
A
#
# COMPACT_ATOMS: atom_id res chain seq x y z
N MET A 1 17.80 -18.37 -17.07
CA MET A 1 18.31 -18.50 -15.69
C MET A 1 18.81 -17.16 -15.20
N ILE A 2 17.98 -16.55 -14.36
CA ILE A 2 18.33 -15.39 -13.53
C ILE A 2 19.05 -15.88 -12.26
N ALA A 3 19.97 -15.09 -11.72
CA ALA A 3 20.56 -15.32 -10.41
C ALA A 3 20.13 -14.25 -9.40
N ALA A 4 20.20 -14.55 -8.10
CA ALA A 4 20.00 -13.60 -7.02
C ALA A 4 21.05 -13.78 -5.91
N PHE A 5 21.59 -12.66 -5.42
CA PHE A 5 22.48 -12.60 -4.26
C PHE A 5 21.70 -12.02 -3.08
N LEU A 6 21.51 -12.84 -2.04
CA LEU A 6 20.78 -12.46 -0.83
C LEU A 6 21.78 -12.51 0.35
N PRO A 7 22.16 -11.35 0.93
CA PRO A 7 23.26 -11.26 1.87
C PRO A 7 23.18 -12.27 3.04
N PRO A 8 24.20 -13.12 3.23
CA PRO A 8 24.18 -14.24 4.18
C PRO A 8 24.39 -13.82 5.65
N TYR A 9 24.60 -12.53 5.93
CA TYR A 9 25.15 -12.05 7.20
C TYR A 9 24.09 -11.36 8.09
N PRO A 10 24.05 -11.66 9.41
CA PRO A 10 23.08 -11.08 10.34
C PRO A 10 23.48 -9.66 10.81
N PHE A 11 23.71 -8.73 9.89
CA PHE A 11 24.20 -7.37 10.14
C PHE A 11 23.48 -6.64 11.29
N ARG A 12 22.16 -6.79 11.35
CA ARG A 12 21.24 -6.13 12.30
C ARG A 12 20.71 -7.08 13.38
N GLY A 13 21.38 -8.21 13.58
CA GLY A 13 21.03 -9.25 14.56
C GLY A 13 20.06 -10.35 14.06
N LEU A 14 19.48 -10.20 12.86
CA LEU A 14 18.62 -11.24 12.25
C LEU A 14 19.35 -12.00 11.13
N PRO A 15 19.44 -13.34 11.17
CA PRO A 15 19.86 -14.13 10.02
C PRO A 15 18.77 -14.15 8.94
N ALA A 16 19.15 -14.45 7.70
CA ALA A 16 18.29 -14.33 6.51
C ALA A 16 17.53 -12.97 6.41
N PRO A 17 18.23 -11.81 6.50
CA PRO A 17 17.59 -10.48 6.62
C PRO A 17 16.78 -10.04 5.39
N TYR A 18 16.78 -10.82 4.31
CA TYR A 18 15.98 -10.62 3.10
C TYR A 18 15.11 -11.86 2.77
N LEU A 19 14.68 -12.62 3.78
CA LEU A 19 13.89 -13.86 3.61
C LEU A 19 12.59 -13.62 2.80
N TRP A 20 11.91 -12.50 3.01
CA TRP A 20 10.72 -12.13 2.21
C TRP A 20 11.04 -12.00 0.71
N VAL A 21 12.23 -11.52 0.35
CA VAL A 21 12.70 -11.39 -1.04
C VAL A 21 12.96 -12.77 -1.65
N PHE A 22 13.54 -13.71 -0.87
CA PHE A 22 13.70 -15.10 -1.30
C PHE A 22 12.34 -15.72 -1.63
N TYR A 23 11.38 -15.61 -0.71
CA TYR A 23 10.03 -16.16 -0.91
C TYR A 23 9.30 -15.49 -2.08
N ARG A 24 9.43 -14.17 -2.27
CA ARG A 24 8.82 -13.47 -3.41
C ARG A 24 9.44 -13.86 -4.75
N LEU A 25 10.76 -14.03 -4.83
CA LEU A 25 11.44 -14.52 -6.04
C LEU A 25 11.03 -15.96 -6.38
N VAL A 26 11.02 -16.86 -5.39
CA VAL A 26 10.57 -18.27 -5.56
C VAL A 26 9.07 -18.35 -5.89
N HIS A 27 8.25 -17.40 -5.43
CA HIS A 27 6.83 -17.33 -5.80
C HIS A 27 6.61 -16.85 -7.24
N SER A 28 7.19 -15.71 -7.63
CA SER A 28 6.89 -15.07 -8.92
C SER A 28 7.70 -15.61 -10.11
N ILE A 29 8.97 -15.97 -9.92
CA ILE A 29 9.82 -16.42 -11.02
C ILE A 29 9.59 -17.92 -11.25
N GLY A 30 8.68 -18.23 -12.16
CA GLY A 30 8.29 -19.59 -12.55
C GLY A 30 9.35 -20.41 -13.30
N GLU A 31 10.58 -19.91 -13.43
CA GLU A 31 11.72 -20.64 -14.00
C GLU A 31 12.78 -21.00 -12.93
N PRO A 32 13.65 -22.00 -13.19
CA PRO A 32 14.82 -22.26 -12.36
C PRO A 32 15.75 -21.05 -12.26
N MET A 33 16.22 -20.77 -11.04
CA MET A 33 17.13 -19.66 -10.71
C MET A 33 18.39 -20.19 -10.03
N ALA A 34 19.42 -19.33 -9.94
CA ALA A 34 20.57 -19.54 -9.06
C ALA A 34 20.52 -18.59 -7.86
N PHE A 35 20.62 -19.11 -6.63
CA PHE A 35 20.66 -18.30 -5.42
C PHE A 35 22.03 -18.40 -4.73
N LEU A 36 22.65 -17.25 -4.44
CA LEU A 36 23.81 -17.11 -3.57
C LEU A 36 23.34 -16.56 -2.22
N LEU A 37 23.32 -17.40 -1.19
CA LEU A 37 22.68 -17.13 0.12
C LEU A 37 23.28 -17.98 1.25
N SER A 38 22.91 -17.74 2.52
CA SER A 38 23.28 -18.65 3.62
C SER A 38 22.30 -19.83 3.76
N SER A 39 22.70 -20.88 4.48
CA SER A 39 21.83 -21.98 4.88
C SER A 39 20.52 -21.55 5.57
N ASP A 40 20.51 -20.36 6.18
CA ASP A 40 19.47 -19.90 7.09
C ASP A 40 18.22 -19.42 6.32
N TYR A 41 18.37 -19.14 5.02
CA TYR A 41 17.26 -18.93 4.08
C TYR A 41 16.51 -20.24 3.73
N LEU A 42 17.09 -21.40 4.03
CA LEU A 42 16.55 -22.73 3.73
C LEU A 42 16.06 -23.45 5.00
N GLU A 43 15.85 -22.71 6.10
CA GLU A 43 15.13 -23.22 7.27
C GLU A 43 13.67 -23.55 6.93
N THR A 44 13.12 -24.57 7.58
CA THR A 44 11.72 -24.96 7.34
C THR A 44 10.76 -23.91 7.92
N PRO A 45 9.56 -23.73 7.33
CA PRO A 45 8.56 -22.81 7.87
C PRO A 45 8.25 -23.04 9.36
N ALA A 46 8.21 -24.29 9.84
CA ALA A 46 8.01 -24.60 11.25
C ALA A 46 9.15 -24.12 12.18
N SER A 47 10.41 -24.04 11.69
CA SER A 47 11.52 -23.45 12.45
C SER A 47 11.35 -21.94 12.60
N LEU A 48 10.92 -21.30 11.51
CA LEU A 48 10.76 -19.85 11.39
C LEU A 48 9.49 -19.36 12.12
N GLU A 49 8.43 -20.17 12.16
CA GLU A 49 7.20 -19.98 12.94
C GLU A 49 7.48 -20.09 14.44
N ALA A 50 8.24 -21.11 14.87
CA ALA A 50 8.67 -21.25 16.26
C ALA A 50 9.57 -20.10 16.75
N ARG A 51 10.10 -19.29 15.83
CA ARG A 51 10.88 -18.06 16.07
C ARG A 51 10.05 -16.78 15.95
N GLY A 52 8.78 -16.88 15.57
CA GLY A 52 7.87 -15.72 15.40
C GLY A 52 8.28 -14.76 14.30
N LEU A 53 8.88 -15.24 13.21
CA LEU A 53 9.30 -14.36 12.11
C LEU A 53 8.08 -13.84 11.31
N PRO A 54 8.03 -12.52 11.00
CA PRO A 54 6.87 -11.92 10.35
C PRO A 54 6.69 -12.41 8.90
N GLU A 55 7.73 -12.95 8.26
CA GLU A 55 7.69 -13.50 6.90
C GLU A 55 6.62 -14.59 6.67
N LEU A 56 6.14 -15.23 7.73
CA LEU A 56 5.08 -16.25 7.68
C LEU A 56 3.67 -15.70 7.98
N ASP A 57 3.53 -14.43 8.35
CA ASP A 57 2.21 -13.81 8.49
C ASP A 57 1.48 -13.76 7.14
N LEU A 58 0.18 -14.06 7.17
CA LEU A 58 -0.70 -14.04 6.01
C LEU A 58 -1.01 -12.62 5.55
N ALA A 59 -1.00 -11.61 6.44
CA ALA A 59 -1.17 -10.22 6.00
C ALA A 59 0.08 -9.72 5.26
N ARG A 60 1.28 -9.95 5.81
CA ARG A 60 2.56 -9.66 5.15
C ARG A 60 2.73 -10.39 3.81
N GLN A 61 2.42 -11.68 3.75
CA GLN A 61 2.41 -12.47 2.50
C GLN A 61 1.52 -11.83 1.43
N ARG A 62 0.30 -11.41 1.79
CA ARG A 62 -0.61 -10.72 0.86
C ARG A 62 -0.08 -9.34 0.44
N ALA A 63 0.41 -8.54 1.38
CA ALA A 63 0.88 -7.17 1.13
C ALA A 63 2.14 -7.13 0.25
N LEU A 64 3.01 -8.13 0.35
CA LEU A 64 4.22 -8.25 -0.47
C LEU A 64 4.03 -9.20 -1.68
N GLY A 65 2.83 -9.77 -1.86
CA GLY A 65 2.46 -10.59 -3.02
C GLY A 65 3.24 -11.91 -3.14
N TYR A 66 3.46 -12.63 -2.04
CA TYR A 66 4.08 -13.96 -2.05
C TYR A 66 3.32 -14.98 -1.20
N VAL A 67 3.62 -16.26 -1.38
CA VAL A 67 3.27 -17.33 -0.44
C VAL A 67 4.53 -18.02 0.06
N THR A 68 4.48 -18.59 1.26
CA THR A 68 5.56 -19.42 1.79
C THR A 68 5.81 -20.61 0.86
N PRO A 69 7.04 -20.82 0.34
CA PRO A 69 7.31 -21.86 -0.65
C PRO A 69 7.30 -23.26 -0.01
N ASP A 70 6.89 -24.26 -0.81
CA ASP A 70 6.97 -25.67 -0.46
C ASP A 70 8.29 -26.31 -0.91
N ALA A 71 8.48 -27.59 -0.56
CA ALA A 71 9.70 -28.32 -0.88
C ALA A 71 9.95 -28.44 -2.40
N GLU A 72 8.92 -28.68 -3.21
CA GLU A 72 9.03 -28.76 -4.67
C GLU A 72 9.44 -27.40 -5.27
N SER A 73 8.87 -26.31 -4.75
CA SER A 73 9.27 -24.94 -5.12
C SER A 73 10.71 -24.62 -4.74
N ILE A 74 11.22 -25.16 -3.63
CA ILE A 74 12.63 -24.97 -3.23
C ILE A 74 13.56 -25.84 -4.08
N GLU A 75 13.24 -27.12 -4.30
CA GLU A 75 14.10 -28.09 -5.00
C GLU A 75 14.35 -27.76 -6.48
N ARG A 76 13.49 -26.95 -7.12
CA ARG A 76 13.63 -26.56 -8.54
C ARG A 76 14.77 -25.56 -8.83
N HIS A 77 15.42 -24.98 -7.81
CA HIS A 77 16.45 -23.94 -7.96
C HIS A 77 17.86 -24.44 -7.62
N SER A 78 18.89 -23.75 -8.14
CA SER A 78 20.30 -24.01 -7.83
C SER A 78 20.80 -23.14 -6.68
N TYR A 79 21.35 -23.74 -5.63
CA TYR A 79 21.87 -23.01 -4.47
C TYR A 79 23.39 -22.98 -4.42
N ARG A 80 23.96 -21.86 -3.99
CA ARG A 80 25.36 -21.70 -3.60
C ARG A 80 25.39 -21.11 -2.20
N LEU A 81 25.84 -21.92 -1.25
CA LEU A 81 25.80 -21.61 0.17
C LEU A 81 27.07 -20.86 0.58
N MET A 82 26.90 -19.56 0.83
CA MET A 82 27.93 -18.65 1.32
C MET A 82 28.37 -19.03 2.75
N ASP A 83 29.64 -18.81 3.10
CA ASP A 83 30.15 -18.99 4.46
C ASP A 83 29.63 -17.90 5.40
N LYS A 84 28.67 -18.26 6.25
CA LYS A 84 28.20 -17.42 7.36
C LYS A 84 29.27 -17.19 8.45
N GLY A 85 30.36 -17.95 8.44
CA GLY A 85 31.55 -17.71 9.25
C GLY A 85 32.34 -16.47 8.84
N LEU A 86 32.27 -16.02 7.58
CA LEU A 86 33.11 -14.94 7.07
C LEU A 86 32.90 -13.62 7.83
N MET A 87 31.65 -13.22 8.12
CA MET A 87 31.38 -12.05 8.96
C MET A 87 32.07 -12.16 10.33
N ALA A 88 32.00 -13.31 10.99
CA ALA A 88 32.62 -13.50 12.31
C ALA A 88 34.16 -13.47 12.25
N ALA A 89 34.76 -13.98 11.17
CA ALA A 89 36.20 -13.91 10.93
C ALA A 89 36.68 -12.48 10.61
N LEU A 90 35.86 -11.68 9.93
CA LEU A 90 36.18 -10.31 9.53
C LEU A 90 35.83 -9.26 10.59
N LEU A 91 34.86 -9.50 11.47
CA LEU A 91 34.38 -8.55 12.48
C LEU A 91 35.49 -7.89 13.33
N PRO A 92 36.59 -8.58 13.72
CA PRO A 92 37.71 -7.94 14.43
C PRO A 92 38.40 -6.82 13.65
N ARG A 93 38.39 -6.85 12.31
CA ARG A 93 38.91 -5.74 11.45
C ARG A 93 38.09 -4.47 11.63
N TYR A 94 36.80 -4.62 11.90
CA TYR A 94 35.82 -3.54 12.10
C TYR A 94 35.55 -3.29 13.60
N GLY A 95 36.56 -3.54 14.45
CA GLY A 95 36.52 -3.27 15.88
C GLY A 95 35.50 -4.08 16.68
N GLY A 96 34.97 -5.17 16.12
CA GLY A 96 33.88 -5.95 16.73
C GLY A 96 32.48 -5.41 16.45
N ASN A 97 32.32 -4.37 15.62
CA ASN A 97 31.04 -3.70 15.37
C ASN A 97 30.31 -4.24 14.11
N PRO A 98 29.13 -4.88 14.24
CA PRO A 98 28.34 -5.37 13.11
C PRO A 98 27.93 -4.31 12.10
N LEU A 99 27.64 -3.08 12.55
CA LEU A 99 27.21 -1.99 11.67
C LEU A 99 28.37 -1.36 10.89
N ALA A 100 29.59 -1.41 11.45
CA ALA A 100 30.81 -1.03 10.73
C ALA A 100 31.14 -2.06 9.63
N PHE A 101 30.99 -3.36 9.92
CA PHE A 101 31.06 -4.41 8.88
C PHE A 101 29.95 -4.25 7.83
N PHE A 102 28.73 -3.86 8.23
CA PHE A 102 27.64 -3.62 7.28
C PHE A 102 27.91 -2.43 6.37
N ARG A 103 28.42 -1.30 6.89
CA ARG A 103 28.88 -0.19 6.03
C ARG A 103 29.94 -0.68 5.04
N ALA A 104 30.98 -1.38 5.50
CA ALA A 104 32.03 -1.87 4.61
C ALA A 104 31.48 -2.82 3.53
N PHE A 105 30.53 -3.70 3.87
CA PHE A 105 29.85 -4.56 2.90
C PHE A 105 29.08 -3.76 1.82
N LEU A 106 28.45 -2.65 2.19
CA LEU A 106 27.68 -1.78 1.31
C LEU A 106 28.53 -0.78 0.50
N GLU A 107 29.75 -0.47 0.96
CA GLU A 107 30.59 0.62 0.42
C GLU A 107 31.98 0.22 -0.10
N GLU A 108 32.51 -0.93 0.30
CA GLU A 108 33.89 -1.38 0.02
C GLU A 108 33.94 -2.71 -0.77
N GLU A 109 35.05 -2.96 -1.45
CA GLU A 109 35.37 -4.29 -2.00
C GLU A 109 36.07 -5.12 -0.91
N ILE A 110 35.33 -6.04 -0.29
CA ILE A 110 35.86 -7.00 0.67
C ILE A 110 36.41 -8.19 -0.13
N ALA A 111 37.74 -8.30 -0.19
CA ALA A 111 38.44 -9.27 -1.04
C ALA A 111 37.97 -10.72 -0.82
N GLU A 112 37.84 -11.17 0.44
CA GLU A 112 37.41 -12.54 0.74
C GLU A 112 35.99 -12.84 0.27
N LEU A 113 35.07 -11.87 0.42
CA LEU A 113 33.69 -11.99 -0.05
C LEU A 113 33.63 -11.99 -1.58
N ARG A 114 34.44 -11.15 -2.23
CA ARG A 114 34.55 -11.13 -3.70
C ARG A 114 35.06 -12.49 -4.21
N GLU A 115 36.13 -13.03 -3.64
CA GLU A 115 36.70 -14.32 -4.05
C GLU A 115 35.68 -15.47 -3.90
N GLU A 116 34.90 -15.48 -2.81
CA GLU A 116 33.81 -16.42 -2.58
C GLU A 116 32.70 -16.31 -3.63
N ILE A 117 32.21 -15.09 -3.91
CA ILE A 117 31.18 -14.85 -4.94
C ILE A 117 31.72 -15.23 -6.32
N GLU A 118 32.96 -14.86 -6.66
CA GLU A 118 33.59 -15.14 -7.95
C GLU A 118 33.76 -16.67 -8.17
N ALA A 119 34.10 -17.42 -7.11
CA ALA A 119 34.13 -18.88 -7.13
C ALA A 119 32.73 -19.50 -7.27
N HIS A 120 31.74 -18.99 -6.54
CA HIS A 120 30.36 -19.47 -6.64
C HIS A 120 29.74 -19.23 -8.03
N LEU A 121 29.90 -18.04 -8.60
CA LEU A 121 29.42 -17.72 -9.95
C LEU A 121 30.05 -18.64 -11.01
N ARG A 122 31.37 -18.86 -10.95
CA ARG A 122 32.08 -19.80 -11.85
C ARG A 122 31.69 -21.27 -11.66
N SER A 123 31.10 -21.63 -10.51
CA SER A 123 30.63 -22.98 -10.22
C SER A 123 29.19 -23.25 -10.68
N LEU A 124 28.47 -22.27 -11.24
CA LEU A 124 27.12 -22.45 -11.75
C LEU A 124 27.13 -23.27 -13.06
N PRO A 125 26.11 -24.11 -13.32
CA PRO A 125 26.05 -24.95 -14.52
C PRO A 125 25.77 -24.15 -15.80
N VAL A 126 25.25 -22.92 -15.65
CA VAL A 126 24.94 -21.96 -16.71
C VAL A 126 25.33 -20.58 -16.19
N VAL A 127 25.92 -19.73 -17.04
CA VAL A 127 26.23 -18.33 -16.68
C VAL A 127 24.90 -17.56 -16.55
N PRO A 128 24.64 -16.86 -15.43
CA PRO A 128 23.43 -16.06 -15.26
C PRO A 128 23.28 -14.94 -16.30
N GLU A 129 22.05 -14.65 -16.70
CA GLU A 129 21.71 -13.48 -17.54
C GLU A 129 21.93 -12.15 -16.78
N VAL A 130 21.70 -12.17 -15.47
CA VAL A 130 21.86 -11.07 -14.52
C VAL A 130 21.94 -11.65 -13.10
N ILE A 131 22.54 -10.92 -12.18
CA ILE A 131 22.39 -11.15 -10.73
C ILE A 131 21.53 -10.04 -10.14
N LEU A 132 20.40 -10.40 -9.55
CA LEU A 132 19.58 -9.49 -8.75
C LEU A 132 20.22 -9.33 -7.35
N SER A 133 20.26 -8.12 -6.81
CA SER A 133 20.68 -7.88 -5.42
C SER A 133 19.73 -6.90 -4.76
N TRP A 134 19.34 -7.16 -3.50
CA TRP A 134 18.43 -6.31 -2.75
C TRP A 134 19.13 -5.14 -2.01
N THR A 135 20.40 -4.91 -2.32
CA THR A 135 21.22 -3.85 -1.73
C THR A 135 22.53 -3.65 -2.52
N ASN A 136 23.26 -2.57 -2.24
CA ASN A 136 24.57 -2.31 -2.84
C ASN A 136 25.62 -3.25 -2.23
N CYS A 137 26.51 -3.81 -3.06
CA CYS A 137 27.63 -4.62 -2.59
C CYS A 137 28.77 -4.54 -3.62
N PRO A 138 29.79 -3.69 -3.43
CA PRO A 138 30.87 -3.56 -4.41
C PRO A 138 31.65 -4.87 -4.62
N SER A 139 31.73 -5.70 -3.58
CA SER A 139 32.28 -7.07 -3.64
C SER A 139 31.53 -7.97 -4.64
N LEU A 140 30.19 -7.88 -4.67
CA LEU A 140 29.36 -8.55 -5.68
C LEU A 140 29.61 -7.95 -7.07
N SER A 141 29.58 -6.63 -7.20
CA SER A 141 29.72 -5.95 -8.49
C SER A 141 31.08 -6.23 -9.14
N ALA A 142 32.17 -6.28 -8.35
CA ALA A 142 33.50 -6.66 -8.81
C ALA A 142 33.58 -8.13 -9.25
N ALA A 143 33.01 -9.06 -8.47
CA ALA A 143 32.95 -10.49 -8.84
C ALA A 143 32.10 -10.74 -10.09
N ALA A 144 30.95 -10.07 -10.20
CA ALA A 144 30.06 -10.12 -11.36
C ALA A 144 30.74 -9.57 -12.62
N GLN A 145 31.42 -8.41 -12.52
CA GLN A 145 32.22 -7.83 -13.59
C GLN A 145 33.36 -8.79 -14.03
N ALA A 146 34.05 -9.42 -13.08
CA ALA A 146 35.08 -10.44 -13.34
C ALA A 146 34.53 -11.74 -13.98
N CYS A 147 33.21 -11.92 -13.99
CA CYS A 147 32.51 -13.00 -14.68
C CYS A 147 31.76 -12.53 -15.94
N GLY A 148 31.76 -11.24 -16.27
CA GLY A 148 31.03 -10.65 -17.40
C GLY A 148 29.51 -10.53 -17.22
N ILE A 149 29.02 -10.59 -15.97
CA ILE A 149 27.59 -10.58 -15.63
C ILE A 149 27.19 -9.19 -15.10
N ARG A 150 25.99 -8.71 -15.46
CA ARG A 150 25.42 -7.48 -14.87
C ARG A 150 24.78 -7.74 -13.51
N VAL A 151 24.85 -6.75 -12.62
CA VAL A 151 24.05 -6.69 -11.39
C VAL A 151 22.88 -5.74 -11.60
N ALA A 152 21.68 -6.14 -11.18
CA ALA A 152 20.52 -5.25 -11.07
C ALA A 152 20.19 -5.07 -9.58
N HIS A 153 20.24 -3.83 -9.11
CA HIS A 153 19.96 -3.48 -7.73
C HIS A 153 18.47 -3.15 -7.57
N LEU A 154 17.81 -3.90 -6.70
CA LEU A 154 16.38 -3.84 -6.43
C LEU A 154 16.14 -3.43 -4.97
N GLU A 155 15.04 -2.73 -4.70
CA GLU A 155 14.49 -2.51 -3.35
C GLU A 155 13.04 -2.03 -3.48
N MET A 156 12.23 -2.12 -2.43
CA MET A 156 10.92 -1.48 -2.34
C MET A 156 11.06 0.04 -2.57
N GLY A 157 10.31 0.56 -3.55
CA GLY A 157 10.37 1.95 -3.95
C GLY A 157 9.86 2.91 -2.87
N PRO A 158 9.92 4.23 -3.12
CA PRO A 158 9.57 5.25 -2.14
C PRO A 158 8.06 5.41 -1.98
N LEU A 159 7.27 5.04 -2.99
CA LEU A 159 5.81 5.07 -2.99
C LEU A 159 5.26 3.65 -2.77
N ARG A 160 4.41 3.48 -1.76
CA ARG A 160 3.93 2.18 -1.28
C ARG A 160 2.45 2.24 -0.90
N GLU A 161 1.79 1.08 -0.98
CA GLU A 161 0.44 0.90 -0.44
C GLU A 161 0.40 1.08 1.10
N PRO A 162 -0.77 1.44 1.67
CA PRO A 162 -2.05 1.69 0.99
C PRO A 162 -2.17 3.09 0.37
N LEU A 163 -1.22 3.99 0.62
CA LEU A 163 -1.35 5.43 0.30
C LEU A 163 -1.10 5.73 -1.19
N TYR A 164 -0.13 5.04 -1.79
CA TYR A 164 0.28 5.18 -3.19
C TYR A 164 0.30 3.83 -3.89
N ARG A 165 0.33 3.85 -5.23
CA ARG A 165 0.64 2.66 -6.03
C ARG A 165 2.01 2.12 -5.62
N SER A 166 2.09 0.83 -5.32
CA SER A 166 3.34 0.20 -4.91
C SER A 166 4.40 0.26 -6.01
N THR A 167 5.58 0.79 -5.66
CA THR A 167 6.73 0.94 -6.56
C THR A 167 7.93 0.14 -6.08
N ALA A 168 8.89 -0.08 -6.99
CA ALA A 168 10.19 -0.68 -6.75
C ALA A 168 11.30 0.15 -7.44
N TYR A 169 12.53 -0.03 -6.98
CA TYR A 169 13.74 0.38 -7.70
C TYR A 169 14.24 -0.76 -8.58
N PHE A 170 14.84 -0.41 -9.72
CA PHE A 170 15.62 -1.32 -10.57
C PHE A 170 16.70 -0.49 -11.28
N ASP A 171 17.93 -0.61 -10.78
CA ASP A 171 19.05 0.27 -11.11
C ASP A 171 20.33 -0.55 -11.39
N PHE A 172 21.03 -0.27 -12.49
CA PHE A 172 22.26 -1.01 -12.85
C PHE A 172 23.55 -0.48 -12.17
N CYS A 173 23.50 0.66 -11.47
CA CYS A 173 24.62 1.24 -10.73
C CYS A 173 24.51 1.03 -9.21
N GLY A 174 23.34 1.28 -8.61
CA GLY A 174 23.13 1.15 -7.17
C GLY A 174 21.71 1.54 -6.72
N VAL A 175 21.27 1.03 -5.57
CA VAL A 175 19.92 1.26 -5.01
C VAL A 175 19.95 2.10 -3.74
N ASN A 176 18.94 2.97 -3.61
CA ASN A 176 18.81 4.08 -2.66
C ASN A 176 19.89 5.17 -2.84
N GLY A 177 21.17 4.83 -2.72
CA GLY A 177 22.32 5.71 -3.00
C GLY A 177 23.24 5.14 -4.07
N LYS A 178 24.10 5.99 -4.65
CA LYS A 178 24.98 5.71 -5.80
C LYS A 178 24.20 5.26 -7.05
N THR A 179 23.00 5.82 -7.24
CA THR A 179 22.01 5.38 -8.24
C THR A 179 22.18 6.07 -9.60
N GLU A 180 21.64 5.47 -10.67
CA GLU A 180 21.74 5.96 -12.05
C GLU A 180 20.63 6.98 -12.42
N ALA A 181 19.70 7.26 -11.51
CA ALA A 181 18.49 8.06 -11.75
C ALA A 181 18.76 9.43 -12.41
N GLY A 182 19.62 10.24 -11.80
CA GLY A 182 19.98 11.56 -12.32
C GLY A 182 20.79 11.51 -13.62
N ALA A 183 21.56 10.43 -13.83
CA ALA A 183 22.33 10.21 -15.05
C ALA A 183 21.43 9.83 -16.23
N ARG A 184 20.46 8.92 -16.02
CA ARG A 184 19.41 8.60 -17.01
C ARG A 184 18.60 9.84 -17.38
N TYR A 185 18.18 10.64 -16.40
CA TYR A 185 17.49 11.91 -16.69
C TYR A 185 18.33 12.88 -17.52
N ALA A 186 19.62 12.99 -17.25
CA ALA A 186 20.54 13.86 -18.00
C ALA A 186 20.86 13.34 -19.42
N MET A 187 20.53 12.08 -19.74
CA MET A 187 20.67 11.47 -21.07
C MET A 187 19.36 11.45 -21.87
N LEU A 188 18.21 11.65 -21.22
CA LEU A 188 16.90 11.74 -21.85
C LEU A 188 16.74 13.06 -22.61
N ASP A 189 16.20 13.02 -23.83
CA ASP A 189 15.68 14.22 -24.46
C ASP A 189 14.42 14.67 -23.70
N GLN A 190 14.57 15.77 -22.95
CA GLN A 190 13.52 16.31 -22.11
C GLN A 190 12.26 16.76 -22.89
N ASP A 191 12.33 16.89 -24.22
CA ASP A 191 11.16 17.25 -25.03
C ASP A 191 10.26 16.04 -25.33
N GLU A 192 10.71 14.81 -25.06
CA GLU A 192 9.88 13.61 -25.05
C GLU A 192 9.00 13.46 -23.79
N LEU A 193 9.18 14.30 -22.75
CA LEU A 193 8.32 14.28 -21.57
C LEU A 193 7.04 15.11 -21.77
N PRO A 194 5.89 14.75 -21.15
CA PRO A 194 4.66 15.56 -21.27
C PRO A 194 4.81 16.96 -20.68
N HIS A 195 4.67 18.01 -21.49
CA HIS A 195 4.80 19.42 -21.06
C HIS A 195 3.48 20.05 -20.60
N ASP A 196 2.36 19.34 -20.79
CA ASP A 196 0.98 19.82 -20.62
C ASP A 196 0.25 19.17 -19.43
N LEU A 197 1.00 18.64 -18.46
CA LEU A 197 0.51 18.09 -17.19
C LEU A 197 0.89 19.00 -16.02
N THR A 198 0.12 18.94 -14.94
CA THR A 198 0.40 19.62 -13.66
C THR A 198 0.87 18.65 -12.59
N LEU A 199 1.59 19.17 -11.59
CA LEU A 199 2.00 18.42 -10.39
C LEU A 199 0.82 17.77 -9.68
N GLU A 200 -0.34 18.43 -9.66
CA GLU A 200 -1.53 17.88 -9.01
C GLU A 200 -2.12 16.66 -9.75
N GLU A 201 -2.15 16.68 -11.09
CA GLU A 201 -2.57 15.53 -11.88
C GLU A 201 -1.60 14.35 -11.71
N VAL A 202 -0.29 14.61 -11.82
CA VAL A 202 0.78 13.61 -11.65
C VAL A 202 0.75 12.98 -10.25
N ARG A 203 0.53 13.79 -9.20
CA ARG A 203 0.33 13.28 -7.84
C ARG A 203 -0.91 12.39 -7.75
N ARG A 204 -2.06 12.84 -8.26
CA ARG A 204 -3.32 12.07 -8.22
C ARG A 204 -3.20 10.72 -8.91
N SER A 205 -2.43 10.61 -10.00
CA SER A 205 -2.27 9.32 -10.70
C SER A 205 -1.50 8.27 -9.90
N MET A 206 -0.64 8.70 -8.95
CA MET A 206 0.16 7.80 -8.10
C MET A 206 -0.48 7.53 -6.74
N CYS A 207 -1.36 8.40 -6.24
CA CYS A 207 -2.14 8.17 -5.03
C CYS A 207 -3.22 7.09 -5.24
N LEU A 208 -3.41 6.20 -4.25
CA LEU A 208 -4.55 5.28 -4.19
C LEU A 208 -5.70 5.80 -3.31
N HIS A 209 -5.42 6.81 -2.50
CA HIS A 209 -6.39 7.51 -1.67
C HIS A 209 -6.38 9.00 -1.98
N ASP A 210 -7.55 9.63 -1.92
CA ASP A 210 -7.76 11.00 -2.37
C ASP A 210 -7.31 12.01 -1.29
N VAL A 211 -5.98 12.14 -1.15
CA VAL A 211 -5.37 13.12 -0.25
C VAL A 211 -5.55 14.50 -0.86
N VAL A 212 -6.64 15.18 -0.50
CA VAL A 212 -6.88 16.58 -0.85
C VAL A 212 -5.96 17.46 0.01
N PRO A 213 -5.10 18.31 -0.58
CA PRO A 213 -4.24 19.20 0.19
C PRO A 213 -5.06 20.17 1.04
N ASP A 214 -4.94 20.11 2.37
CA ASP A 214 -5.65 21.01 3.28
C ASP A 214 -5.01 22.41 3.30
N ARG A 215 -5.32 23.20 2.27
CA ARG A 215 -4.90 24.60 2.13
C ARG A 215 -5.55 25.55 3.16
N SER A 216 -6.34 25.05 4.11
CA SER A 216 -6.89 25.83 5.22
C SER A 216 -6.04 25.74 6.49
N GLN A 217 -5.20 24.72 6.64
CA GLN A 217 -4.20 24.66 7.70
C GLN A 217 -3.09 25.68 7.44
N GLN A 218 -2.68 26.41 8.48
CA GLN A 218 -1.46 27.18 8.44
C GLN A 218 -0.28 26.22 8.51
N HIS A 219 0.40 26.03 7.37
CA HIS A 219 1.73 25.46 7.30
C HIS A 219 2.61 26.14 8.36
N SER A 220 3.03 25.40 9.37
CA SER A 220 3.68 25.95 10.56
C SER A 220 4.92 25.14 10.90
N GLY A 221 6.03 25.85 11.10
CA GLY A 221 7.31 25.26 11.43
C GLY A 221 7.95 24.40 10.33
N VAL A 222 9.00 23.71 10.75
CA VAL A 222 9.91 22.89 9.97
C VAL A 222 9.63 21.42 10.32
N GLY A 223 9.22 20.65 9.32
CA GLY A 223 9.08 19.20 9.45
C GLY A 223 10.46 18.54 9.49
N VAL A 224 10.70 17.67 10.47
CA VAL A 224 11.95 16.89 10.57
C VAL A 224 11.61 15.41 10.49
N VAL A 225 12.13 14.70 9.50
CA VAL A 225 11.85 13.27 9.27
C VAL A 225 12.98 12.41 9.82
N PHE A 226 12.68 11.59 10.82
CA PHE A 226 13.60 10.55 11.29
C PHE A 226 13.47 9.26 10.45
N GLN A 227 14.51 8.44 10.49
CA GLN A 227 14.64 7.16 9.79
C GLN A 227 15.12 6.06 10.75
N VAL A 228 15.16 4.79 10.30
CA VAL A 228 15.70 3.68 11.12
C VAL A 228 17.21 3.81 11.23
N GLU A 229 17.73 3.77 12.46
CA GLU A 229 19.12 4.13 12.78
C GLU A 229 20.16 3.15 12.21
N ASP A 230 19.77 1.91 11.92
CA ASP A 230 20.64 0.86 11.38
C ASP A 230 20.27 0.40 9.96
N ASP A 231 19.50 1.18 9.19
CA ASP A 231 19.28 0.91 7.77
C ASP A 231 20.47 1.35 6.89
N SER A 232 20.51 0.88 5.64
CA SER A 232 21.57 1.24 4.68
C SER A 232 21.62 2.73 4.34
N ASN A 233 20.50 3.44 4.49
CA ASN A 233 20.33 4.83 4.07
C ASN A 233 20.98 5.79 5.06
N LEU A 234 20.86 5.54 6.36
CA LEU A 234 21.60 6.25 7.41
C LEU A 234 23.03 5.71 7.55
N LEU A 235 23.23 4.39 7.48
CA LEU A 235 24.56 3.81 7.68
C LEU A 235 25.57 4.21 6.60
N CYS A 236 25.15 4.38 5.34
CA CYS A 236 26.06 4.68 4.22
C CYS A 236 25.72 6.01 3.55
N PHE A 237 24.47 6.18 3.14
CA PHE A 237 24.07 7.28 2.25
C PHE A 237 23.71 8.58 2.99
N GLY A 238 23.90 8.64 4.32
CA GLY A 238 23.52 9.81 5.13
C GLY A 238 24.47 11.01 5.07
N ASN A 239 25.57 10.96 4.31
CA ASN A 239 26.57 12.04 4.20
C ASN A 239 27.11 12.60 5.53
N GLY A 240 27.10 11.77 6.59
CA GLY A 240 27.50 12.18 7.95
C GLY A 240 26.39 12.71 8.84
N PHE A 241 25.14 12.74 8.37
CA PHE A 241 23.95 12.97 9.19
C PHE A 241 23.36 11.67 9.73
N ASP A 242 22.85 11.74 10.96
CA ASP A 242 21.92 10.81 11.58
C ASP A 242 20.70 11.58 12.13
N ASN A 243 19.75 10.90 12.77
CA ASN A 243 18.56 11.53 13.38
C ASN A 243 18.93 12.67 14.37
N THR A 244 20.05 12.55 15.09
CA THR A 244 20.54 13.56 16.04
C THR A 244 21.10 14.78 15.30
N ALA A 245 21.93 14.57 14.28
CA ALA A 245 22.51 15.63 13.47
C ALA A 245 21.43 16.40 12.70
N LEU A 246 20.40 15.71 12.19
CA LEU A 246 19.25 16.31 11.52
C LEU A 246 18.43 17.19 12.48
N LEU A 247 18.15 16.70 13.70
CA LEU A 247 17.44 17.50 14.71
C LEU A 247 18.29 18.71 15.17
N ALA A 248 19.59 18.52 15.38
CA ALA A 248 20.51 19.60 15.75
C ALA A 248 20.61 20.68 14.65
N ARG A 249 20.60 20.28 13.37
CA ARG A 249 20.54 21.16 12.20
C ARG A 249 19.25 22.00 12.21
N ALA A 250 18.09 21.38 12.46
CA ALA A 250 16.82 22.10 12.55
C ALA A 250 16.77 23.07 13.75
N LEU A 251 17.18 22.62 14.95
CA LEU A 251 17.24 23.42 16.18
C LEU A 251 18.17 24.64 16.03
N TYR A 252 19.27 24.50 15.30
CA TYR A 252 20.19 25.60 15.00
C TYR A 252 19.57 26.67 14.09
N GLU A 253 18.67 26.31 13.18
CA GLU A 253 18.07 27.25 12.22
C GLU A 253 16.86 28.01 12.73
N VAL A 254 15.94 27.34 13.45
CA VAL A 254 14.64 27.93 13.84
C VAL A 254 14.35 27.86 15.35
N GLY A 255 15.21 27.21 16.14
CA GLY A 255 14.90 26.91 17.55
C GLY A 255 13.81 25.86 17.69
N SER A 256 13.42 25.52 18.93
CA SER A 256 12.58 24.34 19.17
C SER A 256 11.07 24.54 18.94
N GLY A 257 10.59 25.78 19.07
CA GLY A 257 9.15 26.09 19.00
C GLY A 257 8.54 25.99 17.59
N ASP A 258 9.37 26.04 16.55
CA ASP A 258 8.98 25.95 15.14
C ASP A 258 9.40 24.60 14.50
N ILE A 259 9.50 23.51 15.28
CA ILE A 259 9.87 22.17 14.80
C ILE A 259 8.77 21.14 15.07
N LEU A 260 8.44 20.36 14.04
CA LEU A 260 7.58 19.18 14.11
C LEU A 260 8.36 17.93 13.66
N VAL A 261 8.71 17.05 14.60
CA VAL A 261 9.48 15.82 14.32
C VAL A 261 8.54 14.65 14.06
N ARG A 262 8.67 14.00 12.89
CA ARG A 262 8.02 12.72 12.61
C ARG A 262 9.02 11.57 12.82
N THR A 263 8.79 10.79 13.86
CA THR A 263 9.52 9.55 14.15
C THR A 263 9.22 8.46 13.13
N HIS A 264 10.18 7.57 12.88
CA HIS A 264 9.97 6.41 12.01
C HIS A 264 9.34 5.24 12.79
N PRO A 265 8.25 4.59 12.33
CA PRO A 265 7.58 3.53 13.10
C PRO A 265 8.45 2.29 13.33
N GLY A 266 9.43 2.04 12.45
CA GLY A 266 10.44 0.98 12.61
C GLY A 266 11.73 1.40 13.32
N SER A 267 11.80 2.60 13.93
CA SER A 267 12.95 3.00 14.74
C SER A 267 13.03 2.14 16.02
N ARG A 268 14.24 2.02 16.59
CA ARG A 268 14.44 1.37 17.91
C ARG A 268 14.47 2.37 19.08
N PHE A 269 14.27 3.65 18.81
CA PHE A 269 14.43 4.73 19.79
C PHE A 269 13.25 5.72 19.77
N GLU A 270 12.90 6.25 20.94
CA GLU A 270 11.86 7.27 21.08
C GLU A 270 12.50 8.64 21.38
N LEU A 271 11.97 9.70 20.75
CA LEU A 271 12.36 11.07 21.06
C LEU A 271 11.68 11.51 22.36
N THR A 272 12.49 11.94 23.34
CA THR A 272 12.02 12.32 24.68
C THR A 272 12.19 13.81 25.00
N ASP A 273 12.65 14.61 24.03
CA ASP A 273 12.80 16.05 24.19
C ASP A 273 11.43 16.76 24.18
N GLN A 274 11.09 17.40 25.30
CA GLN A 274 9.84 18.13 25.48
C GLN A 274 9.85 19.53 24.85
N ALA A 275 10.99 20.00 24.32
CA ALA A 275 11.12 21.31 23.71
C ALA A 275 10.62 21.38 22.25
N VAL A 276 10.46 20.24 21.58
CA VAL A 276 10.02 20.10 20.17
C VAL A 276 8.71 19.33 20.07
N ALA A 277 7.88 19.63 19.06
CA ALA A 277 6.63 18.92 18.85
C ALA A 277 6.87 17.58 18.14
N ILE A 278 6.28 16.50 18.66
CA ILE A 278 6.26 15.19 17.98
C ILE A 278 4.98 15.09 17.13
N ASP A 279 5.12 14.62 15.90
CA ASP A 279 4.00 14.43 14.99
C ASP A 279 3.13 13.22 15.35
N THR A 280 1.82 13.44 15.30
CA THR A 280 0.79 12.40 15.48
C THR A 280 -0.10 12.23 14.24
N SER A 281 0.37 12.64 13.06
CA SER A 281 -0.39 12.51 11.81
C SER A 281 -0.55 11.04 11.41
N PRO A 282 -1.72 10.60 10.91
CA PRO A 282 -1.99 9.19 10.61
C PRO A 282 -1.13 8.62 9.48
N ASN A 283 -0.51 9.46 8.65
CA ASN A 283 0.44 9.08 7.61
C ASN A 283 1.40 10.25 7.31
N SER A 284 2.46 9.97 6.54
CA SER A 284 3.49 10.93 6.13
C SER A 284 2.94 12.06 5.26
N ALA A 285 2.07 11.78 4.30
CA ALA A 285 1.38 12.81 3.51
C ALA A 285 0.61 13.85 4.37
N ALA A 286 -0.07 13.42 5.43
CA ALA A 286 -0.78 14.32 6.36
C ALA A 286 0.18 15.14 7.23
N PHE A 287 1.35 14.60 7.58
CA PHE A 287 2.43 15.34 8.22
C PHE A 287 3.05 16.39 7.29
N VAL A 288 3.37 16.00 6.06
CA VAL A 288 3.96 16.86 5.03
C VAL A 288 3.14 18.13 4.82
N GLN A 289 1.81 18.01 4.70
CA GLN A 289 0.90 19.15 4.51
C GLN A 289 0.88 20.16 5.67
N ARG A 290 1.29 19.76 6.88
CA ARG A 290 1.35 20.65 8.05
C ARG A 290 2.62 21.51 8.07
N CYS A 291 3.64 21.13 7.31
CA CYS A 291 4.98 21.71 7.36
C CYS A 291 5.15 22.85 6.33
N ALA A 292 5.91 23.90 6.68
CA ALA A 292 6.29 24.94 5.72
C ALA A 292 7.49 24.54 4.83
N ARG A 293 8.35 23.65 5.33
CA ARG A 293 9.37 22.87 4.61
C ARG A 293 9.65 21.58 5.35
N VAL A 294 10.25 20.59 4.68
CA VAL A 294 10.68 19.30 5.26
C VAL A 294 12.20 19.17 5.19
N LEU A 295 12.80 18.77 6.30
CA LEU A 295 14.20 18.36 6.43
C LEU A 295 14.25 16.84 6.57
N THR A 296 15.06 16.21 5.73
CA THR A 296 15.24 14.75 5.66
C THR A 296 16.71 14.44 5.40
N ILE A 297 17.15 13.24 5.77
CA ILE A 297 18.44 12.75 5.27
C ILE A 297 18.19 12.24 3.85
N ASN A 298 17.50 11.12 3.71
CA ASN A 298 17.17 10.50 2.41
C ASN A 298 15.85 9.70 2.42
N SER A 299 15.02 9.87 3.45
CA SER A 299 13.72 9.21 3.61
C SER A 299 12.78 9.39 2.41
N SER A 300 11.97 8.38 2.10
CA SER A 300 10.90 8.44 1.09
C SER A 300 9.93 9.62 1.29
N VAL A 301 9.75 10.07 2.53
CA VAL A 301 8.90 11.24 2.87
C VAL A 301 9.40 12.54 2.20
N GLY A 302 10.68 12.63 1.82
CA GLY A 302 11.18 13.72 0.99
C GLY A 302 10.56 13.74 -0.41
N LEU A 303 10.34 12.57 -1.03
CA LEU A 303 9.59 12.47 -2.29
C LEU A 303 8.10 12.78 -2.09
N GLU A 304 7.51 12.35 -0.97
CA GLU A 304 6.12 12.73 -0.63
C GLU A 304 5.99 14.27 -0.52
N ALA A 305 6.94 14.94 0.11
CA ALA A 305 6.98 16.41 0.17
C ALA A 305 7.07 17.06 -1.21
N LEU A 306 7.92 16.55 -2.11
CA LEU A 306 7.98 17.02 -3.51
C LEU A 306 6.65 16.81 -4.26
N LEU A 307 5.92 15.71 -4.00
CA LEU A 307 4.59 15.46 -4.58
C LEU A 307 3.54 16.48 -4.12
N PHE A 308 3.62 16.97 -2.88
CA PHE A 308 2.70 17.97 -2.32
C PHE A 308 3.15 19.43 -2.52
N ASP A 309 4.20 19.68 -3.31
CA ASP A 309 4.85 21.00 -3.50
C ASP A 309 5.39 21.64 -2.20
N VAL A 310 5.70 20.81 -1.20
CA VAL A 310 6.33 21.25 0.05
C VAL A 310 7.85 21.29 -0.14
N PRO A 311 8.54 22.41 0.12
CA PRO A 311 10.00 22.51 -0.05
C PRO A 311 10.76 21.49 0.79
N VAL A 312 11.86 20.95 0.23
CA VAL A 312 12.67 19.89 0.85
C VAL A 312 14.14 20.29 0.93
N GLU A 313 14.74 20.09 2.10
CA GLU A 313 16.19 19.95 2.27
C GLU A 313 16.50 18.47 2.53
N ALA A 314 17.19 17.83 1.58
CA ALA A 314 17.72 16.47 1.71
C ALA A 314 19.24 16.55 1.93
N PHE A 315 19.74 15.96 3.01
CA PHE A 315 21.17 16.02 3.36
C PHE A 315 21.96 14.77 2.93
N GLY A 316 21.28 13.63 2.73
CA GLY A 316 21.87 12.37 2.28
C GLY A 316 21.81 12.18 0.76
N ASP A 317 22.62 11.26 0.26
CA ASP A 317 22.48 10.70 -1.07
C ASP A 317 21.16 9.92 -1.17
N SER A 318 20.44 10.11 -2.28
CA SER A 318 19.14 9.50 -2.55
C SER A 318 18.83 9.53 -4.05
N SER A 319 18.14 8.52 -4.54
CA SER A 319 17.69 8.45 -5.94
C SER A 319 16.82 9.62 -6.40
N TYR A 320 16.18 10.36 -5.50
CA TYR A 320 15.38 11.55 -5.82
C TYR A 320 16.12 12.89 -5.62
N ALA A 321 17.39 12.90 -5.18
CA ALA A 321 18.15 14.13 -4.91
C ALA A 321 18.17 15.10 -6.09
N PHE A 322 18.36 14.58 -7.31
CA PHE A 322 18.34 15.39 -8.54
C PHE A 322 17.01 16.15 -8.78
N ILE A 323 15.89 15.72 -8.18
CA ILE A 323 14.61 16.45 -8.24
C ILE A 323 14.62 17.64 -7.27
N VAL A 324 15.28 17.51 -6.12
CA VAL A 324 15.45 18.59 -5.12
C VAL A 324 16.30 19.72 -5.69
N ASP A 325 17.35 19.39 -6.45
CA ASP A 325 18.25 20.34 -7.12
C ASP A 325 17.57 21.23 -8.18
N ALA A 326 16.30 20.98 -8.54
CA ALA A 326 15.60 21.75 -9.55
C ALA A 326 15.10 23.11 -9.01
N THR A 327 15.70 24.19 -9.51
CA THR A 327 15.37 25.58 -9.13
C THR A 327 14.13 26.17 -9.82
N ASP A 328 13.67 25.59 -10.94
CA ASP A 328 12.42 25.96 -11.64
C ASP A 328 11.37 24.84 -11.46
N GLY A 329 10.11 25.23 -11.24
CA GLY A 329 9.02 24.29 -10.95
C GLY A 329 8.62 23.36 -12.12
N ARG A 330 8.83 23.78 -13.38
CA ARG A 330 8.58 22.93 -14.56
C ARG A 330 9.72 21.94 -14.75
N GLU A 331 10.97 22.35 -14.53
CA GLU A 331 12.12 21.43 -14.50
C GLU A 331 11.95 20.39 -13.38
N ARG A 332 11.53 20.82 -12.18
CA ARG A 332 11.19 19.91 -11.08
C ARG A 332 10.10 18.91 -11.47
N LEU A 333 9.04 19.39 -12.13
CA LEU A 333 7.97 18.52 -12.62
C LEU A 333 8.43 17.55 -13.71
N LYS A 334 9.27 17.98 -14.66
CA LYS A 334 9.89 17.08 -15.66
C LYS A 334 10.71 15.97 -14.96
N ARG A 335 11.59 16.33 -14.02
CA ARG A 335 12.38 15.38 -13.23
C ARG A 335 11.51 14.40 -12.45
N LEU A 336 10.43 14.89 -11.84
CA LEU A 336 9.47 14.10 -11.10
C LEU A 336 8.66 13.14 -12.01
N MET A 337 8.23 13.58 -13.20
CA MET A 337 7.54 12.70 -14.16
C MET A 337 8.46 11.59 -14.68
N PHE A 338 9.70 11.92 -15.07
CA PHE A 338 10.69 10.89 -15.39
C PHE A 338 10.93 9.94 -14.21
N TYR A 339 11.04 10.48 -12.98
CA TYR A 339 11.29 9.66 -11.81
C TYR A 339 10.16 8.67 -11.54
N LEU A 340 8.91 9.12 -11.59
CA LEU A 340 7.73 8.31 -11.29
C LEU A 340 7.40 7.28 -12.37
N PHE A 341 7.68 7.56 -13.64
CA PHE A 341 7.25 6.72 -14.76
C PHE A 341 8.39 6.02 -15.53
N GLY A 342 9.61 6.57 -15.56
CA GLY A 342 10.77 5.98 -16.21
C GLY A 342 11.74 5.29 -15.23
N TYR A 343 12.04 5.93 -14.09
CA TYR A 343 12.98 5.39 -13.12
C TYR A 343 12.36 4.40 -12.13
N LEU A 344 11.29 4.80 -11.42
CA LEU A 344 10.51 3.91 -10.57
C LEU A 344 9.78 2.86 -11.43
N VAL A 345 9.67 1.67 -10.88
CA VAL A 345 9.06 0.49 -11.51
C VAL A 345 7.78 0.11 -10.73
N PRO A 346 6.71 -0.39 -11.37
CA PRO A 346 5.60 -1.02 -10.66
C PRO A 346 6.11 -2.20 -9.82
N PHE A 347 5.72 -2.30 -8.54
CA PHE A 347 6.35 -3.21 -7.58
C PHE A 347 6.42 -4.68 -8.02
N ASP A 348 5.40 -5.19 -8.71
CA ASP A 348 5.38 -6.59 -9.15
C ASP A 348 6.30 -6.87 -10.36
N GLU A 349 6.60 -5.88 -11.21
CA GLU A 349 7.42 -6.07 -12.42
C GLU A 349 8.89 -6.41 -12.08
N VAL A 350 9.44 -5.95 -10.94
CA VAL A 350 10.84 -6.33 -10.57
C VAL A 350 10.99 -7.80 -10.16
N PHE A 351 9.88 -8.53 -10.04
CA PHE A 351 9.83 -9.98 -9.84
C PHE A 351 9.35 -10.74 -11.09
N ASP A 352 9.09 -10.04 -12.21
CA ASP A 352 8.71 -10.64 -13.49
C ASP A 352 9.96 -10.94 -14.35
N ALA A 353 10.08 -12.18 -14.83
CA ALA A 353 11.24 -12.62 -15.61
C ALA A 353 11.31 -11.91 -16.97
N ASP A 354 10.17 -11.59 -17.58
CA ASP A 354 10.12 -10.91 -18.88
C ASP A 354 10.30 -9.39 -18.75
N TYR A 355 10.05 -8.78 -17.60
CA TYR A 355 10.46 -7.42 -17.26
C TYR A 355 11.98 -7.34 -17.07
N ILE A 356 12.54 -8.27 -16.28
CA ILE A 356 13.99 -8.35 -16.06
C ILE A 356 14.70 -8.48 -17.41
N ARG A 357 14.23 -9.37 -18.29
CA ARG A 357 14.76 -9.53 -19.66
C ARG A 357 14.54 -8.30 -20.55
N PHE A 358 13.36 -7.68 -20.47
CA PHE A 358 13.10 -6.41 -21.16
C PHE A 358 14.10 -5.33 -20.76
N ARG A 359 14.33 -5.10 -19.46
CA ARG A 359 15.34 -4.13 -18.97
C ARG A 359 16.77 -4.51 -19.37
N LEU A 360 17.10 -5.81 -19.43
CA LEU A 360 18.38 -6.28 -19.97
C LEU A 360 18.54 -6.03 -21.47
N GLY A 361 17.45 -5.83 -22.22
CA GLY A 361 17.48 -5.41 -23.62
C GLY A 361 18.01 -4.00 -23.87
N ASN A 362 18.24 -3.21 -22.81
CA ASN A 362 18.56 -1.77 -22.85
C ASN A 362 17.52 -0.95 -23.65
N PRO A 363 16.22 -1.04 -23.30
CA PRO A 363 15.14 -0.32 -23.98
C PRO A 363 15.25 1.19 -23.75
N SER A 364 14.62 1.96 -24.64
CA SER A 364 14.50 3.42 -24.49
C SER A 364 13.61 3.79 -23.30
N GLU A 365 13.78 5.01 -22.78
CA GLU A 365 12.93 5.54 -21.71
C GLU A 365 11.45 5.58 -22.11
N GLN A 366 11.14 5.79 -23.40
CA GLN A 366 9.77 5.73 -23.92
C GLN A 366 9.15 4.33 -23.79
N GLU A 367 9.91 3.28 -24.12
CA GLU A 367 9.46 1.89 -23.97
C GLU A 367 9.30 1.51 -22.48
N ILE A 368 10.21 1.99 -21.61
CA ILE A 368 10.13 1.78 -20.15
C ILE A 368 8.88 2.46 -19.59
N MET A 369 8.68 3.75 -19.88
CA MET A 369 7.51 4.52 -19.46
C MET A 369 6.20 3.91 -19.98
N ALA A 370 6.18 3.47 -21.25
CA ALA A 370 5.02 2.80 -21.82
C ALA A 370 4.67 1.49 -21.10
N ARG A 371 5.66 0.64 -20.77
CA ARG A 371 5.43 -0.60 -20.02
C ARG A 371 4.96 -0.34 -18.58
N HIS A 372 5.57 0.62 -17.88
CA HIS A 372 5.17 0.99 -16.52
C HIS A 372 3.74 1.54 -16.46
N VAL A 373 3.36 2.41 -17.43
CA VAL A 373 1.99 2.91 -17.54
C VAL A 373 1.02 1.79 -17.92
N GLN A 374 1.37 0.91 -18.86
CA GLN A 374 0.53 -0.24 -19.23
C GLN A 374 0.18 -1.09 -18.00
N HIS A 375 1.15 -1.37 -17.14
CA HIS A 375 0.94 -2.07 -15.87
C HIS A 375 0.04 -1.27 -14.91
N HIS A 376 0.34 0.01 -14.64
CA HIS A 376 -0.47 0.83 -13.72
C HIS A 376 -1.91 1.07 -14.21
N ALA A 377 -2.13 1.11 -15.51
CA ALA A 377 -3.43 1.17 -16.16
C ALA A 377 -4.13 -0.20 -16.26
N ARG A 378 -3.40 -1.31 -16.02
CA ARG A 378 -3.83 -2.70 -16.23
C ARG A 378 -4.33 -2.95 -17.67
N SER A 379 -3.68 -2.31 -18.65
CA SER A 379 -4.06 -2.38 -20.07
C SER A 379 -3.57 -3.68 -20.74
N PRO A 380 -4.46 -4.46 -21.38
CA PRO A 380 -4.05 -5.62 -22.17
C PRO A 380 -3.41 -5.21 -23.52
N ALA A 381 -3.62 -3.98 -23.98
CA ALA A 381 -3.02 -3.46 -25.21
C ALA A 381 -1.62 -2.85 -24.92
N PRO A 382 -0.59 -3.21 -25.71
CA PRO A 382 0.74 -2.63 -25.57
C PRO A 382 0.74 -1.17 -25.99
N MET A 383 1.35 -0.32 -25.16
CA MET A 383 1.52 1.11 -25.45
C MET A 383 2.86 1.34 -26.18
N ILE A 384 2.87 2.21 -27.20
CA ILE A 384 4.02 2.38 -28.12
C ILE A 384 4.75 3.73 -27.90
N ASN A 385 4.07 4.73 -27.34
CA ASN A 385 4.66 6.03 -27.00
C ASN A 385 4.52 6.28 -25.50
N GLY A 386 5.64 6.33 -24.76
CA GLY A 386 5.67 6.54 -23.31
C GLY A 386 5.10 7.90 -22.89
N SER A 387 5.39 8.95 -23.67
CA SER A 387 4.87 10.31 -23.44
C SER A 387 3.35 10.38 -23.51
N ASP A 388 2.76 9.85 -24.57
CA ASP A 388 1.30 9.83 -24.74
C ASP A 388 0.62 8.85 -23.77
N ALA A 389 1.28 7.73 -23.44
CA ALA A 389 0.82 6.81 -22.40
C ALA A 389 0.69 7.52 -21.04
N VAL A 390 1.75 8.17 -20.57
CA VAL A 390 1.73 8.96 -19.32
C VAL A 390 0.67 10.06 -19.39
N ARG A 391 0.61 10.81 -20.51
CA ARG A 391 -0.39 11.88 -20.71
C ARG A 391 -1.83 11.38 -20.59
N SER A 392 -2.16 10.21 -21.16
CA SER A 392 -3.49 9.61 -21.02
C SER A 392 -3.72 9.18 -19.58
N PHE A 393 -2.88 8.27 -19.06
CA PHE A 393 -3.03 7.66 -17.74
C PHE A 393 -3.16 8.69 -16.60
N VAL A 394 -2.39 9.79 -16.66
CA VAL A 394 -2.45 10.87 -15.67
C VAL A 394 -3.81 11.60 -15.73
N ARG A 395 -4.34 11.88 -16.93
CA ARG A 395 -5.63 12.54 -17.11
C ARG A 395 -6.81 11.62 -16.79
N ASP A 396 -6.74 10.37 -17.22
CA ASP A 396 -7.76 9.34 -16.98
C ASP A 396 -7.90 9.08 -15.47
N SER A 397 -6.78 8.97 -14.74
CA SER A 397 -6.76 8.89 -13.27
C SER A 397 -7.39 10.13 -12.61
N GLY A 398 -7.18 11.32 -13.18
CA GLY A 398 -7.79 12.57 -12.70
C GLY A 398 -9.31 12.58 -12.83
N LEU A 399 -9.86 12.05 -13.93
CA LEU A 399 -11.30 12.00 -14.17
C LEU A 399 -12.02 11.06 -13.18
N VAL A 400 -11.45 9.88 -12.92
CA VAL A 400 -12.00 8.91 -11.93
C VAL A 400 -12.12 9.57 -10.55
N SER A 401 -11.07 10.26 -10.08
CA SER A 401 -11.10 10.95 -8.78
C SER A 401 -12.24 11.98 -8.68
N THR A 402 -12.55 12.67 -9.77
CA THR A 402 -13.59 13.71 -9.82
C THR A 402 -15.00 13.11 -9.74
N LEU A 403 -15.25 12.00 -10.45
CA LEU A 403 -16.51 11.26 -10.38
C LEU A 403 -16.74 10.67 -8.98
N VAL A 404 -15.70 10.10 -8.37
CA VAL A 404 -15.76 9.58 -6.99
C VAL A 404 -16.06 10.71 -6.00
N GLN A 405 -15.42 11.88 -6.11
CA GLN A 405 -15.75 13.05 -5.27
C GLN A 405 -17.20 13.53 -5.44
N GLN A 406 -17.76 13.42 -6.65
CA GLN A 406 -19.16 13.77 -6.90
C GLN A 406 -20.13 12.75 -6.29
N HIS A 407 -19.78 11.45 -6.30
CA HIS A 407 -20.59 10.37 -5.72
C HIS A 407 -20.49 10.26 -4.19
N ARG A 408 -19.34 10.63 -3.59
CA ARG A 408 -19.17 10.74 -2.11
C ARG A 408 -20.21 11.68 -1.47
N ARG A 409 -20.68 12.70 -2.20
CA ARG A 409 -21.71 13.65 -1.71
C ARG A 409 -23.13 13.07 -1.64
N THR A 410 -23.39 11.91 -2.26
CA THR A 410 -24.75 11.33 -2.36
C THR A 410 -24.97 10.07 -1.53
N SER A 411 -23.91 9.36 -1.10
CA SER A 411 -24.03 7.96 -0.67
C SER A 411 -23.85 7.71 0.84
N ALA A 412 -23.58 8.75 1.65
CA ALA A 412 -23.46 8.62 3.09
C ALA A 412 -24.83 8.42 3.77
N ALA A 413 -25.17 7.17 4.13
CA ALA A 413 -26.40 6.84 4.86
C ALA A 413 -26.40 7.48 6.26
N GLN A 414 -27.17 8.56 6.42
CA GLN A 414 -27.19 9.42 7.61
C GLN A 414 -27.74 8.75 8.89
N HIS A 415 -28.31 7.54 8.79
CA HIS A 415 -29.06 6.89 9.88
C HIS A 415 -28.76 5.39 10.06
N ALA A 416 -27.58 4.91 9.64
CA ALA A 416 -27.19 3.50 9.83
C ALA A 416 -27.07 3.13 11.32
N VAL A 417 -27.55 1.93 11.68
CA VAL A 417 -27.56 1.39 13.04
C VAL A 417 -26.43 0.39 13.20
N SER A 418 -25.63 0.55 14.25
CA SER A 418 -24.51 -0.34 14.57
C SER A 418 -24.96 -1.42 15.58
N LYS A 419 -24.39 -2.62 15.48
CA LYS A 419 -24.72 -3.78 16.32
C LYS A 419 -23.49 -4.31 17.05
N LEU A 420 -23.69 -4.84 18.25
CA LEU A 420 -22.69 -5.59 19.01
C LEU A 420 -23.29 -6.94 19.43
N TYR A 421 -22.77 -8.02 18.84
CA TYR A 421 -23.08 -9.40 19.21
C TYR A 421 -22.10 -9.89 20.28
N TYR A 422 -22.53 -10.81 21.15
CA TYR A 422 -21.70 -11.33 22.24
C TYR A 422 -21.91 -12.83 22.50
N ARG A 423 -20.84 -13.57 22.84
CA ARG A 423 -20.88 -15.03 23.12
C ARG A 423 -19.97 -15.45 24.27
N ALA A 424 -20.35 -16.50 24.98
CA ALA A 424 -19.49 -17.20 25.94
C ALA A 424 -18.65 -18.29 25.22
N GLU A 425 -17.86 -19.03 25.99
CA GLU A 425 -16.98 -20.08 25.48
C GLU A 425 -17.79 -21.25 24.89
N GLY A 426 -17.35 -21.80 23.75
CA GLY A 426 -18.02 -22.89 23.05
C GLY A 426 -19.29 -22.50 22.27
N GLU A 427 -19.75 -21.24 22.35
CA GLU A 427 -20.96 -20.77 21.67
C GLU A 427 -20.67 -20.11 20.30
N ALA A 428 -21.72 -20.01 19.48
CA ALA A 428 -21.74 -19.18 18.27
C ALA A 428 -22.40 -17.82 18.56
N PHE A 429 -22.18 -16.83 17.70
CA PHE A 429 -22.97 -15.58 17.73
C PHE A 429 -24.41 -15.84 17.27
N SER A 430 -25.37 -15.07 17.81
CA SER A 430 -26.80 -15.23 17.57
C SER A 430 -27.51 -13.87 17.62
N GLU A 431 -28.57 -13.69 16.82
CA GLU A 431 -29.49 -12.55 16.87
C GLU A 431 -30.22 -12.44 18.23
N GLU A 432 -30.28 -13.52 19.02
CA GLU A 432 -30.78 -13.48 20.41
C GLU A 432 -29.82 -12.75 21.37
N ARG A 433 -28.58 -12.49 20.94
CA ARG A 433 -27.48 -11.90 21.75
C ARG A 433 -26.82 -10.74 21.04
N VAL A 434 -27.64 -9.83 20.54
CA VAL A 434 -27.25 -8.59 19.88
C VAL A 434 -27.71 -7.36 20.67
N ILE A 435 -26.93 -6.28 20.60
CA ILE A 435 -27.25 -4.95 21.14
C ILE A 435 -27.14 -3.96 19.99
N ALA A 436 -28.18 -3.20 19.70
CA ALA A 436 -28.16 -2.18 18.65
C ALA A 436 -28.01 -0.77 19.24
N CYS A 437 -27.25 0.11 18.57
CA CYS A 437 -27.20 1.54 18.87
C CYS A 437 -27.10 2.37 17.58
N VAL A 438 -27.53 3.63 17.66
CA VAL A 438 -27.19 4.63 16.63
C VAL A 438 -25.86 5.26 17.03
N ALA A 439 -24.81 5.06 16.24
CA ALA A 439 -23.50 5.63 16.52
C ALA A 439 -23.56 7.17 16.46
N ALA A 440 -23.00 7.84 17.47
CA ALA A 440 -22.92 9.30 17.50
C ALA A 440 -21.89 9.80 16.48
N ARG A 441 -22.11 10.96 15.86
CA ARG A 441 -21.10 11.58 14.97
C ARG A 441 -20.05 12.31 15.79
N GLU A 442 -18.78 12.07 15.50
CA GLU A 442 -17.62 12.68 16.15
C GLU A 442 -16.63 13.15 15.07
N GLY A 443 -16.71 14.42 14.67
CA GLY A 443 -15.99 14.94 13.52
C GLY A 443 -16.40 14.24 12.21
N GLU A 444 -15.43 13.68 11.49
CA GLU A 444 -15.66 12.79 10.34
C GLU A 444 -15.90 11.32 10.74
N GLY A 445 -15.74 10.99 12.01
CA GLY A 445 -15.96 9.65 12.56
C GLY A 445 -17.35 9.43 13.16
N ARG A 446 -17.57 8.19 13.60
CA ARG A 446 -18.71 7.71 14.36
C ARG A 446 -18.24 6.96 15.61
N LEU A 447 -18.95 7.15 16.71
CA LEU A 447 -18.67 6.51 18.00
C LEU A 447 -19.88 5.64 18.39
N ALA A 448 -19.71 4.32 18.34
CA ALA A 448 -20.73 3.36 18.78
C ALA A 448 -20.43 2.92 20.22
N ARG A 449 -21.38 3.15 21.13
CA ARG A 449 -21.25 2.86 22.57
C ARG A 449 -22.37 1.92 23.01
N PHE A 450 -21.99 0.76 23.54
CA PHE A 450 -22.88 -0.34 23.89
C PHE A 450 -22.83 -0.65 25.39
N ARG A 451 -23.96 -1.12 25.93
CA ARG A 451 -24.07 -1.64 27.29
C ARG A 451 -24.48 -3.12 27.23
N LEU A 452 -23.60 -4.00 27.69
CA LEU A 452 -23.89 -5.43 27.83
C LEU A 452 -24.90 -5.66 28.97
N PRO A 453 -25.76 -6.70 28.90
CA PRO A 453 -26.68 -6.99 29.99
C PRO A 453 -25.95 -7.30 31.31
N THR A 454 -26.56 -6.94 32.43
CA THR A 454 -25.99 -7.14 33.77
C THR A 454 -25.68 -8.62 34.01
N GLY A 455 -24.50 -8.92 34.55
CA GLY A 455 -24.05 -10.30 34.81
C GLY A 455 -23.52 -11.07 33.59
N VAL A 456 -23.64 -10.57 32.36
CA VAL A 456 -23.10 -11.26 31.16
C VAL A 456 -21.58 -11.17 31.11
N ARG A 457 -20.93 -12.29 30.80
CA ARG A 457 -19.47 -12.46 30.72
C ARG A 457 -19.11 -13.14 29.38
N PRO A 458 -19.01 -12.37 28.27
CA PRO A 458 -18.63 -12.92 26.99
C PRO A 458 -17.12 -13.14 26.92
N VAL A 459 -16.69 -14.18 26.19
CA VAL A 459 -15.26 -14.35 25.83
C VAL A 459 -14.93 -13.59 24.55
N ALA A 460 -15.93 -13.40 23.68
CA ALA A 460 -15.80 -12.70 22.42
C ALA A 460 -16.98 -11.76 22.13
N LEU A 461 -16.67 -10.61 21.53
CA LEU A 461 -17.62 -9.70 20.91
C LEU A 461 -17.49 -9.75 19.39
N ARG A 462 -18.55 -9.39 18.67
CA ARG A 462 -18.54 -9.12 17.23
C ARG A 462 -19.25 -7.80 17.00
N PHE A 463 -18.52 -6.80 16.51
CA PHE A 463 -19.04 -5.48 16.21
C PHE A 463 -19.35 -5.37 14.72
N ASP A 464 -20.58 -4.99 14.38
CA ASP A 464 -21.01 -4.60 13.03
C ASP A 464 -21.31 -3.08 13.04
N PRO A 465 -20.62 -2.27 12.22
CA PRO A 465 -20.82 -0.83 12.19
C PRO A 465 -22.14 -0.35 11.57
N ALA A 466 -22.83 -1.14 10.72
CA ALA A 466 -23.94 -0.62 9.91
C ALA A 466 -24.95 -1.63 9.30
N SER A 467 -24.66 -2.93 9.26
CA SER A 467 -25.34 -3.95 8.43
C SER A 467 -25.47 -3.54 6.95
N VAL A 468 -24.41 -2.93 6.41
CA VAL A 468 -24.28 -2.51 4.99
C VAL A 468 -22.81 -2.66 4.61
N GLY A 469 -22.50 -3.25 3.46
CA GLY A 469 -21.10 -3.47 3.08
C GLY A 469 -20.33 -2.16 2.82
N GLY A 470 -19.01 -2.24 2.85
CA GLY A 470 -18.11 -1.11 2.69
C GLY A 470 -16.70 -1.40 3.21
N THR A 471 -15.84 -0.39 3.17
CA THR A 471 -14.56 -0.41 3.88
C THR A 471 -14.73 0.36 5.19
N TYR A 472 -14.40 -0.26 6.32
CA TYR A 472 -14.59 0.31 7.66
C TYR A 472 -13.26 0.40 8.40
N VAL A 473 -12.98 1.57 8.97
CA VAL A 473 -11.73 1.91 9.64
C VAL A 473 -12.02 2.12 11.13
N PHE A 474 -11.62 1.17 11.97
CA PHE A 474 -11.75 1.25 13.42
C PHE A 474 -10.52 1.99 13.99
N THR A 475 -10.77 3.07 14.72
CA THR A 475 -9.77 4.09 15.13
C THR A 475 -9.54 4.13 16.64
N SER A 476 -10.47 3.58 17.41
CA SER A 476 -10.37 3.46 18.87
C SER A 476 -11.29 2.37 19.39
N SER A 477 -10.98 1.86 20.58
CA SER A 477 -11.96 1.19 21.43
C SER A 477 -11.74 1.55 22.89
N SER A 478 -12.81 1.46 23.68
CA SER A 478 -12.79 1.76 25.11
C SER A 478 -13.65 0.76 25.89
N TRP A 479 -13.29 0.53 27.16
CA TRP A 479 -13.95 -0.40 28.07
C TRP A 479 -14.22 0.21 29.44
N GLY A 480 -15.26 -0.27 30.13
CA GLY A 480 -15.44 -0.02 31.56
C GLY A 480 -16.62 -0.76 32.17
N SER A 481 -16.57 -0.98 33.49
CA SER A 481 -17.70 -1.53 34.25
C SER A 481 -18.64 -0.41 34.72
N VAL A 482 -19.95 -0.59 34.58
CA VAL A 482 -20.98 0.41 34.98
C VAL A 482 -22.03 -0.22 35.89
N GLY A 483 -22.53 0.52 36.87
CA GLY A 483 -23.56 0.03 37.81
C GLY A 483 -24.92 -0.15 37.15
N ALA A 484 -25.73 -1.13 37.60
CA ALA A 484 -27.04 -1.46 37.03
C ALA A 484 -27.91 -0.22 36.78
N ASP A 485 -28.11 0.61 37.80
CA ASP A 485 -28.96 1.82 37.76
C ASP A 485 -28.23 3.06 37.23
N GLU A 486 -26.96 2.93 36.84
CA GLU A 486 -26.11 4.04 36.42
C GLU A 486 -26.30 4.33 34.93
N VAL A 487 -26.67 5.57 34.58
CA VAL A 487 -26.90 5.98 33.18
C VAL A 487 -25.57 6.05 32.42
N LEU A 488 -25.47 5.33 31.30
CA LEU A 488 -24.31 5.37 30.40
C LEU A 488 -24.35 6.65 29.55
N SER A 489 -24.03 7.79 30.17
CA SER A 489 -23.89 9.08 29.49
C SER A 489 -22.83 9.01 28.36
N PRO A 490 -23.03 9.66 27.20
CA PRO A 490 -21.99 9.78 26.16
C PRO A 490 -20.70 10.39 26.71
N ASN A 491 -20.81 11.39 27.60
CA ASN A 491 -19.66 12.12 28.15
C ASN A 491 -18.95 11.37 29.29
N ARG A 492 -19.35 10.13 29.61
CA ARG A 492 -18.64 9.31 30.60
C ARG A 492 -17.31 8.81 30.00
N PRO A 493 -16.16 9.01 30.65
CA PRO A 493 -14.92 8.38 30.21
C PRO A 493 -14.99 6.86 30.41
N LEU A 494 -14.53 6.13 29.39
CA LEU A 494 -14.19 4.70 29.45
C LEU A 494 -12.66 4.58 29.31
N ALA A 495 -12.08 3.50 29.80
CA ALA A 495 -10.64 3.27 29.67
C ALA A 495 -10.33 2.84 28.21
N ARG A 496 -9.49 3.60 27.52
CA ARG A 496 -9.07 3.27 26.14
C ARG A 496 -8.29 1.96 26.14
N LEU A 497 -8.65 1.04 25.25
CA LEU A 497 -7.88 -0.16 24.96
C LEU A 497 -6.84 0.18 23.90
N SER A 498 -5.57 0.18 24.27
CA SER A 498 -4.44 0.42 23.35
C SER A 498 -4.04 -0.82 22.56
N ASP A 499 -4.62 -1.98 22.86
CA ASP A 499 -4.28 -3.31 22.34
C ASP A 499 -5.33 -3.86 21.36
N LEU A 500 -6.23 -3.01 20.84
CA LEU A 500 -7.35 -3.39 19.96
C LEU A 500 -6.93 -4.30 18.79
N GLY A 501 -5.80 -4.01 18.13
CA GLY A 501 -5.29 -4.84 17.02
C GLY A 501 -4.86 -6.24 17.44
N ARG A 502 -4.39 -6.40 18.69
CA ARG A 502 -4.02 -7.70 19.28
C ARG A 502 -5.21 -8.50 19.80
N ARG A 503 -6.39 -7.87 19.91
CA ARG A 503 -7.65 -8.51 20.32
C ARG A 503 -8.44 -9.09 19.15
N VAL A 504 -8.08 -8.79 17.90
CA VAL A 504 -8.81 -9.28 16.72
C VAL A 504 -8.65 -10.80 16.59
N ILE A 505 -9.78 -11.51 16.60
CA ILE A 505 -9.85 -12.97 16.38
C ILE A 505 -10.63 -13.34 15.11
N GLY A 506 -11.20 -12.36 14.43
CA GLY A 506 -11.94 -12.53 13.18
C GLY A 506 -12.40 -11.19 12.62
N CYS A 507 -12.76 -11.16 11.34
CA CYS A 507 -13.27 -9.98 10.66
C CYS A 507 -14.13 -10.39 9.45
N GLY A 508 -14.74 -9.40 8.80
CA GLY A 508 -15.30 -9.53 7.46
C GLY A 508 -14.26 -9.96 6.40
N GLU A 509 -14.68 -9.96 5.14
CA GLU A 509 -14.01 -10.59 3.99
C GLU A 509 -12.49 -10.32 3.87
N ARG A 510 -12.02 -9.11 4.23
CA ARG A 510 -10.57 -8.80 4.29
C ARG A 510 -10.23 -7.86 5.44
N LEU A 511 -8.97 -7.96 5.88
CA LEU A 511 -8.27 -7.05 6.79
C LEU A 511 -7.10 -6.41 6.01
N PHE A 512 -6.82 -5.12 6.22
CA PHE A 512 -5.71 -4.40 5.56
C PHE A 512 -4.69 -3.78 6.53
N SER A 513 -4.88 -3.94 7.84
CA SER A 513 -3.93 -3.48 8.86
C SER A 513 -3.20 -4.67 9.47
N GLU A 514 -1.94 -4.49 9.89
CA GLU A 514 -1.19 -5.53 10.61
C GLU A 514 -1.82 -5.84 11.98
N PHE A 515 -1.69 -7.08 12.45
CA PHE A 515 -2.30 -7.57 13.69
C PHE A 515 -1.59 -7.02 14.94
N GLY A 516 -1.95 -5.79 15.32
CA GLY A 516 -1.47 -5.15 16.54
C GLY A 516 -1.80 -3.67 16.60
N ASP A 517 -1.80 -3.02 15.44
CA ASP A 517 -1.87 -1.57 15.32
C ASP A 517 -3.29 -1.04 15.10
N VAL A 518 -3.43 0.27 15.26
CA VAL A 518 -4.67 1.04 15.05
C VAL A 518 -4.28 2.27 14.21
N PRO A 519 -4.98 2.59 13.10
CA PRO A 519 -6.31 2.09 12.72
C PRO A 519 -6.35 0.70 12.09
N ILE A 520 -7.45 -0.01 12.34
CA ILE A 520 -7.75 -1.33 11.77
C ILE A 520 -8.74 -1.15 10.62
N THR A 521 -8.39 -1.58 9.40
CA THR A 521 -9.26 -1.44 8.23
C THR A 521 -9.78 -2.80 7.76
N VAL A 522 -11.11 -2.94 7.63
CA VAL A 522 -11.82 -4.15 7.18
C VAL A 522 -12.63 -3.87 5.92
N LEU A 523 -12.68 -4.83 4.99
CA LEU A 523 -13.61 -4.87 3.86
C LEU A 523 -14.78 -5.83 4.12
N ALA A 524 -15.97 -5.44 3.69
CA ALA A 524 -17.04 -6.37 3.32
C ALA A 524 -17.71 -5.90 2.02
N SER A 525 -17.78 -6.77 1.01
CA SER A 525 -18.58 -6.53 -0.19
C SER A 525 -20.06 -6.72 0.08
N GLY A 526 -20.42 -7.75 0.87
CA GLY A 526 -21.79 -8.01 1.36
C GLY A 526 -22.19 -7.15 2.57
N ASP A 527 -23.47 -7.22 2.96
CA ASP A 527 -24.07 -6.39 4.02
C ASP A 527 -23.81 -6.88 5.46
N ASP A 528 -22.65 -7.53 5.66
CA ASP A 528 -22.15 -8.03 6.95
C ASP A 528 -20.69 -7.60 7.18
N PRO A 529 -20.40 -6.28 7.33
CA PRO A 529 -19.12 -5.84 7.86
C PRO A 529 -19.01 -6.22 9.33
N PHE A 530 -17.94 -6.89 9.74
CA PHE A 530 -17.73 -7.16 11.17
C PHE A 530 -16.27 -7.21 11.60
N LEU A 531 -16.05 -7.00 12.90
CA LEU A 531 -14.80 -7.22 13.61
C LEU A 531 -15.08 -8.06 14.86
N GLU A 532 -14.44 -9.21 15.01
CA GLU A 532 -14.55 -10.08 16.19
C GLU A 532 -13.34 -9.87 17.12
N LEU A 533 -13.63 -9.69 18.41
CA LEU A 533 -12.65 -9.31 19.42
C LEU A 533 -12.68 -10.27 20.61
N ALA A 534 -11.50 -10.77 21.02
CA ALA A 534 -11.29 -11.43 22.31
C ALA A 534 -11.34 -10.40 23.44
N VAL A 535 -12.19 -10.68 24.43
CA VAL A 535 -12.49 -9.75 25.54
C VAL A 535 -12.60 -10.42 26.91
N GLY A 536 -12.49 -11.74 27.03
CA GLY A 536 -12.78 -12.45 28.28
C GLY A 536 -11.96 -11.99 29.49
N ASP A 537 -10.75 -11.49 29.26
CA ASP A 537 -9.86 -10.85 30.24
C ASP A 537 -10.45 -9.56 30.82
N LEU A 538 -11.14 -8.76 30.00
CA LEU A 538 -11.76 -7.49 30.38
C LEU A 538 -12.89 -7.63 31.43
N PHE A 539 -13.33 -8.87 31.70
CA PHE A 539 -14.39 -9.19 32.65
C PHE A 539 -13.88 -9.83 33.96
N ALA A 540 -12.58 -10.05 34.11
CA ALA A 540 -12.01 -10.75 35.27
C ALA A 540 -12.39 -10.12 36.62
N ASP A 541 -12.38 -8.79 36.70
CA ASP A 541 -12.72 -8.02 37.91
C ASP A 541 -14.23 -7.80 38.13
N VAL A 542 -15.09 -8.34 37.25
CA VAL A 542 -16.54 -8.07 37.29
C VAL A 542 -17.28 -9.28 37.88
N GLU A 543 -17.46 -9.27 39.21
CA GLU A 543 -18.05 -10.37 40.00
C GLU A 543 -19.23 -11.10 39.31
N ALA A 544 -19.20 -12.43 39.32
CA ALA A 544 -20.27 -13.26 38.77
C ALA A 544 -21.58 -13.06 39.55
N GLY A 545 -22.66 -12.66 38.88
CA GLY A 545 -23.93 -12.30 39.51
C GLY A 545 -23.97 -10.90 40.14
N GLY A 546 -22.88 -10.14 40.10
CA GLY A 546 -22.83 -8.76 40.62
C GLY A 546 -23.67 -7.76 39.81
N THR A 547 -24.05 -6.65 40.44
CA THR A 547 -24.91 -5.58 39.89
C THR A 547 -24.22 -4.68 38.84
N ARG A 548 -23.20 -5.19 38.14
CA ARG A 548 -22.44 -4.45 37.12
C ARG A 548 -22.62 -5.00 35.71
N SER A 549 -22.81 -4.06 34.79
CA SER A 549 -22.83 -4.24 33.34
C SER A 549 -21.47 -3.90 32.75
N GLY A 550 -21.14 -4.50 31.61
CA GLY A 550 -20.04 -4.03 30.76
C GLY A 550 -20.46 -2.86 29.87
N ALA A 551 -19.57 -1.90 29.65
CA ALA A 551 -19.74 -0.84 28.65
C ALA A 551 -18.56 -0.88 27.68
N PHE A 552 -18.85 -1.12 26.40
CA PHE A 552 -17.88 -1.21 25.32
C PHE A 552 -18.14 -0.12 24.29
N GLU A 553 -17.06 0.41 23.71
CA GLU A 553 -17.11 1.51 22.76
C GLU A 553 -16.12 1.29 21.64
N VAL A 554 -16.51 1.67 20.41
CA VAL A 554 -15.67 1.63 19.21
C VAL A 554 -15.84 2.93 18.43
N GLY A 555 -14.75 3.64 18.18
CA GLY A 555 -14.69 4.74 17.22
C GLY A 555 -14.33 4.21 15.83
N PHE A 556 -15.10 4.57 14.81
CA PHE A 556 -14.91 4.09 13.44
C PHE A 556 -15.33 5.13 12.40
N HIS A 557 -14.83 5.00 11.17
CA HIS A 557 -15.35 5.72 10.00
C HIS A 557 -15.49 4.77 8.81
N THR A 558 -16.24 5.17 7.79
CA THR A 558 -16.15 4.52 6.47
C THR A 558 -14.91 5.04 5.75
N SER A 559 -14.13 4.15 5.16
CA SER A 559 -13.17 4.52 4.13
C SER A 559 -13.90 4.48 2.79
N ASP A 560 -14.11 5.65 2.20
CA ASP A 560 -14.82 5.81 0.93
C ASP A 560 -13.88 5.49 -0.27
N GLY A 561 -13.14 4.38 -0.18
CA GLY A 561 -11.94 4.15 -0.99
C GLY A 561 -11.65 2.74 -1.53
N GLN A 562 -12.25 1.65 -1.03
CA GLN A 562 -11.89 0.28 -1.48
C GLN A 562 -13.05 -0.73 -1.66
N ARG A 563 -14.28 -0.30 -1.94
CA ARG A 563 -15.35 -1.23 -2.40
C ARG A 563 -15.23 -1.62 -3.89
N GLU A 564 -14.05 -1.34 -4.49
CA GLU A 564 -13.80 -1.31 -5.94
C GLU A 564 -12.37 -1.77 -6.36
N SER A 565 -11.73 -2.75 -5.69
CA SER A 565 -10.42 -3.34 -6.12
C SER A 565 -10.38 -4.75 -6.77
N ILE A 566 -11.17 -5.78 -6.40
CA ILE A 566 -11.14 -7.12 -7.05
C ILE A 566 -12.44 -7.67 -7.67
N PHE A 567 -13.55 -7.79 -6.95
CA PHE A 567 -14.42 -8.94 -7.18
C PHE A 567 -15.33 -9.01 -8.42
N GLY A 568 -15.98 -7.92 -8.97
CA GLY A 568 -18.38 -7.41 -11.05
C GLY A 568 -18.48 -7.93 -12.53
N ILE A 569 -17.45 -7.76 -13.40
CA ILE A 569 -17.29 -8.34 -14.75
C ILE A 569 -18.15 -9.60 -14.97
N ALA A 570 -18.00 -10.66 -14.17
CA ALA A 570 -18.62 -11.95 -14.45
C ALA A 570 -20.12 -12.04 -14.16
N ASP A 571 -20.60 -11.59 -12.98
CA ASP A 571 -22.05 -11.51 -12.68
C ASP A 571 -22.78 -10.58 -13.66
N LEU A 572 -22.05 -9.59 -14.17
CA LEU A 572 -22.60 -8.51 -14.97
C LEU A 572 -22.80 -8.90 -16.44
N ARG A 573 -21.87 -9.71 -16.99
CA ARG A 573 -22.03 -10.44 -18.26
C ARG A 573 -23.40 -11.13 -18.36
N ASP A 574 -23.78 -11.84 -17.30
CA ASP A 574 -24.96 -12.71 -17.28
C ASP A 574 -26.28 -11.92 -17.16
N ARG A 575 -26.21 -10.64 -16.80
CA ARG A 575 -27.38 -9.74 -16.73
C ARG A 575 -27.69 -9.08 -18.08
N LEU A 576 -26.65 -8.83 -18.89
CA LEU A 576 -26.78 -8.22 -20.21
C LEU A 576 -27.44 -9.14 -21.24
N ASN A 577 -27.02 -10.41 -21.32
CA ASN A 577 -27.58 -11.38 -22.29
C ASN A 577 -29.12 -11.50 -22.18
N ARG A 578 -29.62 -11.76 -20.96
CA ARG A 578 -31.06 -11.91 -20.66
C ARG A 578 -31.88 -10.63 -20.85
N LEU A 579 -31.22 -9.47 -21.04
CA LEU A 579 -31.88 -8.21 -21.36
C LEU A 579 -32.16 -8.09 -22.86
N GLY A 580 -31.21 -8.47 -23.71
CA GLY A 580 -31.35 -8.45 -25.17
C GLY A 580 -32.51 -9.31 -25.66
N ASP A 581 -32.59 -10.57 -25.20
CA ASP A 581 -33.65 -11.53 -25.57
C ASP A 581 -35.06 -10.95 -25.36
N ARG A 582 -35.26 -10.22 -24.25
CA ARG A 582 -36.56 -9.66 -23.87
C ARG A 582 -36.92 -8.42 -24.68
N LEU A 583 -35.94 -7.69 -25.19
CA LEU A 583 -36.15 -6.52 -26.05
C LEU A 583 -36.49 -6.95 -27.48
N GLY A 584 -35.85 -8.02 -27.99
CA GLY A 584 -36.17 -8.60 -29.30
C GLY A 584 -37.63 -9.08 -29.43
N CYS A 585 -38.29 -9.43 -28.33
CA CYS A 585 -39.71 -9.79 -28.30
C CYS A 585 -40.69 -8.60 -28.28
N ILE A 586 -40.22 -7.36 -28.08
CA ILE A 586 -41.06 -6.16 -27.94
C ILE A 586 -40.78 -5.24 -29.12
N GLY A 587 -41.63 -5.29 -30.15
CA GLY A 587 -41.46 -4.62 -31.45
C GLY A 587 -41.55 -3.09 -31.43
N ILE A 588 -40.68 -2.42 -30.68
CA ILE A 588 -40.50 -0.97 -30.63
C ILE A 588 -39.35 -0.61 -31.59
N HIS A 589 -39.59 0.30 -32.53
CA HIS A 589 -38.59 0.71 -33.53
C HIS A 589 -37.45 1.62 -32.99
N ASP A 590 -37.40 1.85 -31.68
CA ASP A 590 -36.58 2.88 -31.01
C ASP A 590 -35.63 2.29 -29.94
N VAL A 591 -35.25 1.00 -30.07
CA VAL A 591 -34.33 0.31 -29.14
C VAL A 591 -33.02 -0.19 -29.79
N SER A 592 -32.77 0.14 -31.06
CA SER A 592 -31.58 -0.32 -31.80
C SER A 592 -30.25 0.12 -31.16
N GLY A 593 -30.18 1.32 -30.57
CA GLY A 593 -28.99 1.77 -29.85
C GLY A 593 -28.73 1.00 -28.54
N LEU A 594 -29.78 0.42 -27.95
CA LEU A 594 -29.69 -0.33 -26.69
C LEU A 594 -29.11 -1.73 -26.91
N MET A 595 -29.45 -2.38 -28.03
CA MET A 595 -28.84 -3.66 -28.42
C MET A 595 -27.34 -3.50 -28.70
N ALA A 596 -26.94 -2.46 -29.43
CA ALA A 596 -25.53 -2.16 -29.69
C ALA A 596 -24.72 -1.94 -28.40
N SER A 597 -25.32 -1.26 -27.41
CA SER A 597 -24.70 -1.06 -26.08
C SER A 597 -24.50 -2.37 -25.32
N ILE A 598 -25.41 -3.33 -25.46
CA ILE A 598 -25.32 -4.66 -24.83
C ILE A 598 -24.20 -5.50 -25.47
N GLU A 599 -24.13 -5.53 -26.80
CA GLU A 599 -23.13 -6.31 -27.54
C GLU A 599 -21.70 -5.78 -27.35
N GLN A 600 -21.54 -4.45 -27.29
CA GLN A 600 -20.23 -3.81 -27.13
C GLN A 600 -19.58 -4.13 -25.77
N VAL A 601 -20.38 -4.24 -24.70
CA VAL A 601 -19.89 -4.63 -23.38
C VAL A 601 -19.54 -6.13 -23.32
N LEU A 602 -20.32 -7.00 -23.97
CA LEU A 602 -20.03 -8.44 -24.00
C LEU A 602 -18.69 -8.75 -24.67
N ALA A 603 -18.37 -8.09 -25.79
CA ALA A 603 -17.10 -8.26 -26.50
C ALA A 603 -15.88 -7.81 -25.67
N TRP A 604 -16.04 -6.81 -24.81
CA TRP A 604 -14.98 -6.34 -23.90
C TRP A 604 -14.68 -7.37 -22.79
N ILE A 605 -15.70 -8.08 -22.29
CA ILE A 605 -15.52 -9.13 -21.27
C ILE A 605 -14.71 -10.31 -21.84
N ASP A 606 -14.97 -10.71 -23.09
CA ASP A 606 -14.26 -11.82 -23.76
C ASP A 606 -12.81 -11.50 -24.16
N GLY A 607 -12.38 -10.24 -24.07
CA GLY A 607 -11.00 -9.81 -24.37
C GLY A 607 -10.04 -9.78 -23.18
N SER A 608 -10.47 -10.18 -21.97
CA SER A 608 -9.75 -9.92 -20.71
C SER A 608 -9.28 -11.19 -19.99
N SER A 609 -7.96 -11.34 -19.80
CA SER A 609 -7.35 -12.59 -19.27
C SER A 609 -7.28 -12.68 -17.73
N SER A 610 -7.36 -11.54 -17.02
CA SER A 610 -7.43 -11.50 -15.54
C SER A 610 -8.00 -10.15 -15.06
N PRO A 611 -9.17 -10.12 -14.38
CA PRO A 611 -9.89 -8.88 -14.05
C PRO A 611 -9.66 -8.36 -12.61
N ASN A 612 -10.14 -7.14 -12.32
CA ASN A 612 -10.16 -6.47 -11.01
C ASN A 612 -11.46 -5.63 -10.85
N GLU A 613 -11.87 -5.22 -9.64
CA GLU A 613 -13.18 -4.54 -9.41
C GLU A 613 -13.42 -3.26 -10.22
N PRO A 614 -12.45 -2.36 -10.52
CA PRO A 614 -12.79 -1.05 -11.10
C PRO A 614 -13.45 -1.21 -12.47
N ALA A 615 -12.84 -2.05 -13.31
CA ALA A 615 -13.39 -2.50 -14.58
C ALA A 615 -14.70 -3.31 -14.38
N TRP A 616 -14.79 -4.09 -13.30
CA TRP A 616 -15.99 -4.79 -12.78
C TRP A 616 -17.05 -3.80 -12.21
N GLN A 617 -16.79 -2.48 -12.10
CA GLN A 617 -17.70 -1.49 -11.52
C GLN A 617 -18.08 -0.31 -12.45
N ASP A 618 -17.23 0.15 -13.36
CA ASP A 618 -17.67 1.13 -14.38
C ASP A 618 -18.74 0.52 -15.29
N MET A 619 -18.55 -0.73 -15.71
CA MET A 619 -19.57 -1.50 -16.43
C MET A 619 -20.88 -1.62 -15.63
N LYS A 620 -20.80 -1.65 -14.29
CA LYS A 620 -21.97 -1.74 -13.40
C LYS A 620 -22.76 -0.43 -13.40
N ASN A 621 -22.07 0.71 -13.54
CA ASN A 621 -22.68 2.02 -13.74
C ASN A 621 -23.31 2.14 -15.13
N ASP A 622 -22.70 1.56 -16.18
CA ASP A 622 -23.32 1.47 -17.51
C ASP A 622 -24.57 0.59 -17.50
N LEU A 623 -24.56 -0.58 -16.85
CA LEU A 623 -25.78 -1.37 -16.67
C LEU A 623 -26.85 -0.63 -15.87
N LEU A 624 -26.49 0.06 -14.79
CA LEU A 624 -27.45 0.83 -14.01
C LEU A 624 -28.04 1.97 -14.85
N THR A 625 -27.26 2.56 -15.75
CA THR A 625 -27.73 3.55 -16.73
C THR A 625 -28.70 2.93 -17.74
N VAL A 626 -28.34 1.81 -18.37
CA VAL A 626 -29.20 1.02 -19.29
C VAL A 626 -30.50 0.56 -18.61
N LEU A 627 -30.42 0.05 -17.38
CA LEU A 627 -31.59 -0.39 -16.60
C LEU A 627 -32.46 0.78 -16.13
N SER A 628 -31.87 1.96 -15.90
CA SER A 628 -32.62 3.18 -15.56
C SER A 628 -33.36 3.77 -16.75
N SER A 629 -32.73 3.80 -17.94
CA SER A 629 -33.32 4.34 -19.16
C SER A 629 -34.52 3.51 -19.62
N LEU A 630 -34.45 2.17 -19.47
CA LEU A 630 -35.54 1.22 -19.71
C LEU A 630 -36.79 1.45 -18.87
N ARG A 631 -36.66 2.03 -17.66
CA ARG A 631 -37.76 2.11 -16.69
C ARG A 631 -38.92 2.97 -17.19
N ARG A 632 -38.63 4.06 -17.93
CA ARG A 632 -39.65 4.94 -18.52
C ARG A 632 -40.35 4.31 -19.73
N PRO A 633 -39.65 3.90 -20.81
CA PRO A 633 -40.29 3.29 -21.99
C PRO A 633 -41.16 2.08 -21.64
N LEU A 634 -40.73 1.20 -20.74
CA LEU A 634 -41.54 0.06 -20.28
C LEU A 634 -42.81 0.53 -19.55
N GLN A 635 -42.72 1.51 -18.64
CA GLN A 635 -43.91 2.05 -17.98
C GLN A 635 -44.82 2.84 -18.94
N THR A 636 -44.30 3.50 -19.97
CA THR A 636 -45.11 4.19 -20.98
C THR A 636 -45.82 3.20 -21.91
N ALA A 637 -45.10 2.21 -22.45
CA ALA A 637 -45.66 1.19 -23.34
C ALA A 637 -46.72 0.32 -22.65
N MET A 638 -46.62 0.11 -21.33
CA MET A 638 -47.62 -0.62 -20.55
C MET A 638 -48.88 0.21 -20.18
N ASN A 639 -48.89 1.53 -20.36
CA ASN A 639 -49.95 2.41 -19.83
C ASN A 639 -50.55 3.42 -20.83
N ALA A 640 -50.06 3.52 -22.07
CA ALA A 640 -50.51 4.54 -23.02
C ALA A 640 -51.77 4.13 -23.81
N PRO A 641 -52.92 4.83 -23.65
CA PRO A 641 -54.04 4.72 -24.58
C PRO A 641 -53.80 5.56 -25.84
N ASP A 642 -54.11 5.00 -27.00
CA ASP A 642 -53.78 5.56 -28.33
C ASP A 642 -54.65 6.77 -28.70
N LYS A 643 -54.10 8.00 -28.59
CA LYS A 643 -54.71 9.26 -29.11
C LYS A 643 -53.69 10.35 -29.45
N SER A 644 -53.90 10.99 -30.60
CA SER A 644 -53.31 12.27 -30.99
C SER A 644 -54.39 13.34 -31.22
N GLY A 645 -54.27 14.53 -30.61
CA GLY A 645 -54.95 15.76 -31.03
C GLY A 645 -56.11 16.25 -30.17
N ALA A 646 -55.87 17.34 -29.43
CA ALA A 646 -56.84 18.34 -28.96
C ALA A 646 -56.07 19.65 -28.63
N GLU A 647 -56.74 20.80 -28.69
CA GLU A 647 -56.14 22.15 -28.54
C GLU A 647 -56.21 22.66 -27.07
N GLY A 648 -55.45 23.72 -26.74
CA GLY A 648 -55.89 24.68 -25.71
C GLY A 648 -54.89 25.12 -24.61
N GLU A 649 -54.39 26.35 -24.75
CA GLU A 649 -54.25 27.41 -23.72
C GLU A 649 -53.35 27.32 -22.44
N MET A 650 -52.75 28.50 -22.16
CA MET A 650 -52.43 29.12 -20.86
C MET A 650 -51.45 28.48 -19.86
N THR A 651 -50.19 28.90 -20.01
CA THR A 651 -49.33 29.51 -18.96
C THR A 651 -49.75 29.37 -17.48
N LYS A 652 -48.90 28.69 -16.70
CA LYS A 652 -47.99 29.40 -15.78
C LYS A 652 -46.73 28.60 -15.45
#